data_AF-A0A937N080-F1
#
_entry.id   AF-A0A937N080-F1
#
_cell.length_a   1.000
_cell.length_b   1.000
_cell.length_c   1.000
_cell.angle_alpha   90.00
_cell.angle_beta   90.00
_cell.angle_gamma   90.00
#
_symmetry.space_group_name_H-M   'P 1'
#
loop_
_entity.id
_entity.type
_entity.pdbx_description
1 polymer ?
#
loop_
_entity_poly.entity_id
_entity_poly.type
_entity_poly.pdbx_seq_one_letter_code
_entity_poly.pdbx_strand_id
1 'polypeptide(L)'
;MKQKFEAIIKYIINGGNGDGLFAKIIIPCEFRTEEDENVSVARNLNAAFLVLLSGETNPLYNYAFRYMNNFGSHPSWEKTVHFYMEGIRLIVSEISGRCYDSEAFEKELNGLYSWVDGGGRGEAVEKLRRVFFPEGVLLNKDRAAGIAELRAKRKIVVSRLNPSPITEPAKEILFSSNILVTVPSTSRGIEGIDVRPSLKKRLTEVAQEDQLYWYDHPVPVGVPPENNEVLYGLEGLDRAVAFEKERGTIGKEERVVCLLSVSVTHKGLQGIVKKYLEDELKKEKNIRHLDVYVFTEADTVRMIEDVIIPAAEKYTGAKEHGPLYEVLGVDGEYGRQYSFLKAMAAFWQVLVDPGIKGTFKIDLDQVFPQEELVAQSGASAFEHLKTPLWGAEGIDSEGNNVELGMIAGALVNQKEIDKGLFTPDVRFPEGTIEADEMVFFSKLPQALSTEAEMMTRYGGDEYDGKKSCIQRIHVTGGTNGITINALRKHRPFTPTFIGRAEDQAYILSVLFEGGRKLRYVHKDGLIMRHDKEAFAAEAIKMAASGKLIGDYIRTLMFSYYAEALPWPIEDIKDAIDPFTGCFVSRLPLTVVYLRFSLKLALSLNQGTKEKNCEGLELGISGISRLHETVQKLTHGTNPLIEQFNKEKEGWNLFYDVLDSAEAGTKEGDPFALELKEKAAAIIDNCRISF
;
A
#
# COMPACT_ATOMS: atom_id res chain seq x y z
N MET A 1 -35.50 -6.97 -4.85
CA MET A 1 -34.23 -6.64 -4.18
C MET A 1 -34.00 -5.15 -4.02
N LYS A 2 -34.06 -4.34 -5.10
CA LYS A 2 -33.95 -2.87 -5.06
C LYS A 2 -34.69 -2.21 -3.86
N GLN A 3 -35.99 -2.44 -3.71
CA GLN A 3 -36.80 -1.84 -2.64
C GLN A 3 -36.32 -2.19 -1.21
N LYS A 4 -35.78 -3.41 -1.01
CA LYS A 4 -35.26 -3.83 0.29
C LYS A 4 -33.97 -3.08 0.63
N PHE A 5 -33.09 -2.92 -0.34
CA PHE A 5 -31.87 -2.12 -0.20
C PHE A 5 -32.19 -0.65 0.04
N GLU A 6 -33.13 -0.06 -0.72
CA GLU A 6 -33.60 1.31 -0.53
C GLU A 6 -34.10 1.56 0.91
N ALA A 7 -34.84 0.63 1.50
CA ALA A 7 -35.29 0.72 2.89
C ALA A 7 -34.13 0.70 3.90
N ILE A 8 -33.08 -0.09 3.65
CA ILE A 8 -31.87 -0.12 4.48
C ILE A 8 -31.13 1.22 4.40
N ILE A 9 -30.98 1.78 3.19
CA ILE A 9 -30.36 3.10 3.02
C ILE A 9 -31.19 4.19 3.71
N LYS A 10 -32.52 4.13 3.58
CA LYS A 10 -33.44 5.03 4.29
C LYS A 10 -33.26 4.98 5.81
N TYR A 11 -33.01 3.80 6.38
CA TYR A 11 -32.72 3.66 7.80
C TYR A 11 -31.41 4.34 8.21
N ILE A 12 -30.33 4.13 7.43
CA ILE A 12 -29.01 4.73 7.68
C ILE A 12 -29.08 6.26 7.67
N ILE A 13 -29.73 6.85 6.65
CA ILE A 13 -29.71 8.31 6.44
C ILE A 13 -30.67 9.09 7.35
N ASN A 14 -31.63 8.40 7.99
CA ASN A 14 -32.64 9.00 8.87
C ASN A 14 -32.28 8.87 10.37
N GLY A 15 -31.02 8.63 10.70
CA GLY A 15 -30.63 8.56 12.12
C GLY A 15 -31.01 7.25 12.81
N GLY A 16 -31.22 6.14 12.08
CA GLY A 16 -31.46 4.82 12.67
C GLY A 16 -32.65 4.76 13.64
N ASN A 17 -33.70 5.56 13.40
CA ASN A 17 -34.86 5.73 14.30
C ASN A 17 -34.51 6.25 15.71
N GLY A 18 -33.50 7.11 15.82
CA GLY A 18 -33.09 7.72 17.09
C GLY A 18 -32.01 6.92 17.83
N ASP A 19 -31.35 5.99 17.15
CA ASP A 19 -30.13 5.37 17.66
C ASP A 19 -29.01 6.43 17.69
N GLY A 20 -28.43 6.66 18.88
CA GLY A 20 -27.40 7.67 19.12
C GLY A 20 -26.15 7.51 18.23
N LEU A 21 -25.93 6.31 17.69
CA LEU A 21 -24.89 6.02 16.70
C LEU A 21 -25.06 6.84 15.41
N PHE A 22 -26.29 7.07 14.96
CA PHE A 22 -26.58 7.82 13.72
C PHE A 22 -26.98 9.28 13.99
N ALA A 23 -26.98 9.74 15.26
CA ALA A 23 -27.47 11.07 15.62
C ALA A 23 -26.71 12.24 14.96
N LYS A 24 -25.50 11.97 14.44
CA LYS A 24 -24.67 12.96 13.72
C LYS A 24 -24.93 13.02 12.21
N ILE A 25 -25.73 12.10 11.66
CA ILE A 25 -26.09 12.06 10.23
C ILE A 25 -27.61 12.00 10.11
N ILE A 26 -28.20 13.16 9.86
CA ILE A 26 -29.61 13.27 9.51
C ILE A 26 -29.66 13.97 8.15
N ILE A 27 -29.40 13.19 7.09
CA ILE A 27 -29.26 13.70 5.72
C ILE A 27 -30.45 14.57 5.28
N PRO A 28 -31.72 14.23 5.61
CA PRO A 28 -32.84 15.11 5.30
C PRO A 28 -32.72 16.53 5.88
N CYS A 29 -32.10 16.68 7.05
CA CYS A 29 -31.87 17.99 7.67
C CYS A 29 -30.68 18.74 7.06
N GLU A 30 -29.75 18.02 6.42
CA GLU A 30 -28.57 18.60 5.76
C GLU A 30 -28.88 19.13 4.35
N PHE A 31 -29.96 18.64 3.72
CA PHE A 31 -30.37 19.04 2.38
C PHE A 31 -31.08 20.41 2.39
N ARG A 32 -30.27 21.47 2.35
CA ARG A 32 -30.65 22.90 2.44
C ARG A 32 -30.25 23.63 1.17
N THR A 33 -31.11 23.51 0.16
CA THR A 33 -30.87 23.94 -1.23
C THR A 33 -30.94 25.46 -1.45
N GLU A 34 -31.40 26.20 -0.45
CA GLU A 34 -31.40 27.67 -0.43
C GLU A 34 -29.99 28.27 -0.26
N GLU A 35 -29.03 27.46 0.19
CA GLU A 35 -27.63 27.87 0.32
C GLU A 35 -26.86 27.56 -0.99
N ASP A 36 -26.11 28.54 -1.52
CA ASP A 36 -25.47 28.50 -2.84
C ASP A 36 -23.93 28.58 -2.82
N GLU A 37 -23.31 28.67 -1.64
CA GLU A 37 -21.85 28.58 -1.50
C GLU A 37 -21.34 27.21 -1.97
N ASN A 38 -20.12 27.14 -2.52
CA ASN A 38 -19.56 25.88 -3.05
C ASN A 38 -19.60 24.72 -2.04
N VAL A 39 -19.32 25.00 -0.76
CA VAL A 39 -19.43 24.03 0.34
C VAL A 39 -20.85 23.52 0.48
N SER A 40 -21.84 24.42 0.46
CA SER A 40 -23.26 24.09 0.57
C SER A 40 -23.76 23.31 -0.64
N VAL A 41 -23.31 23.66 -1.85
CA VAL A 41 -23.63 22.91 -3.08
C VAL A 41 -23.06 21.48 -3.00
N ALA A 42 -21.79 21.30 -2.61
CA ALA A 42 -21.20 19.97 -2.41
C ALA A 42 -21.99 19.15 -1.38
N ARG A 43 -22.36 19.76 -0.25
CA ARG A 43 -23.17 19.12 0.80
C ARG A 43 -24.52 18.68 0.25
N ASN A 44 -25.20 19.57 -0.48
CA ASN A 44 -26.52 19.30 -1.03
C ASN A 44 -26.49 18.23 -2.14
N LEU A 45 -25.45 18.19 -2.98
CA LEU A 45 -25.27 17.14 -3.98
C LEU A 45 -25.02 15.76 -3.32
N ASN A 46 -24.18 15.69 -2.29
CA ASN A 46 -23.97 14.47 -1.52
C ASN A 46 -25.25 14.01 -0.79
N ALA A 47 -25.98 14.93 -0.17
CA ALA A 47 -27.27 14.65 0.47
C ALA A 47 -28.32 14.17 -0.55
N ALA A 48 -28.39 14.81 -1.72
CA ALA A 48 -29.28 14.42 -2.80
C ALA A 48 -28.97 13.00 -3.29
N PHE A 49 -27.69 12.63 -3.45
CA PHE A 49 -27.29 11.28 -3.80
C PHE A 49 -27.81 10.24 -2.79
N LEU A 50 -27.59 10.46 -1.50
CA LEU A 50 -28.05 9.55 -0.44
C LEU A 50 -29.58 9.46 -0.36
N VAL A 51 -30.29 10.57 -0.58
CA VAL A 51 -31.76 10.61 -0.69
C VAL A 51 -32.24 9.80 -1.89
N LEU A 52 -31.65 9.98 -3.06
CA LEU A 52 -32.01 9.23 -4.27
C LEU A 52 -31.73 7.73 -4.11
N LEU A 53 -30.63 7.37 -3.46
CA LEU A 53 -30.27 5.98 -3.17
C LEU A 53 -31.27 5.30 -2.22
N SER A 54 -31.99 6.08 -1.40
CA SER A 54 -33.06 5.58 -0.52
C SER A 54 -34.41 5.36 -1.22
N GLY A 55 -34.49 5.64 -2.53
CA GLY A 55 -35.64 5.33 -3.39
C GLY A 55 -36.79 6.34 -3.36
N GLU A 56 -37.72 6.15 -4.29
CA GLU A 56 -38.85 7.07 -4.58
C GLU A 56 -39.83 7.26 -3.41
N THR A 57 -39.82 6.36 -2.42
CA THR A 57 -40.64 6.47 -1.22
C THR A 57 -40.10 7.47 -0.19
N ASN A 58 -38.94 8.07 -0.45
CA ASN A 58 -38.41 9.16 0.37
C ASN A 58 -39.15 10.48 0.02
N PRO A 59 -39.69 11.22 1.00
CA PRO A 59 -40.38 12.50 0.74
C PRO A 59 -39.56 13.53 -0.04
N LEU A 60 -38.22 13.48 0.08
CA LEU A 60 -37.31 14.41 -0.59
C LEU A 60 -36.86 13.94 -1.98
N TYR A 61 -37.26 12.75 -2.43
CA TYR A 61 -36.73 12.14 -3.67
C TYR A 61 -36.87 13.05 -4.90
N ASN A 62 -38.10 13.53 -5.17
CA ASN A 62 -38.35 14.39 -6.33
C ASN A 62 -37.59 15.71 -6.26
N TYR A 63 -37.34 16.22 -5.05
CA TYR A 63 -36.60 17.45 -4.85
C TYR A 63 -35.09 17.24 -5.08
N ALA A 64 -34.53 16.17 -4.52
CA ALA A 64 -33.15 15.74 -4.76
C ALA A 64 -32.88 15.48 -6.24
N PHE A 65 -33.80 14.82 -6.94
CA PHE A 65 -33.67 14.54 -8.38
C PHE A 65 -33.62 15.84 -9.21
N ARG A 66 -34.52 16.79 -8.94
CA ARG A 66 -34.51 18.10 -9.60
C ARG A 66 -33.23 18.87 -9.31
N TYR A 67 -32.76 18.85 -8.06
CA TYR A 67 -31.53 19.51 -7.67
C TYR A 67 -30.32 18.95 -8.44
N MET A 68 -30.16 17.62 -8.51
CA MET A 68 -29.10 16.98 -9.32
C MET A 68 -29.17 17.40 -10.79
N ASN A 69 -30.37 17.36 -11.41
CA ASN A 69 -30.53 17.74 -12.81
C ASN A 69 -30.17 19.22 -13.07
N ASN A 70 -30.47 20.13 -12.13
CA ASN A 70 -30.11 21.54 -12.27
C ASN A 70 -28.59 21.75 -12.30
N PHE A 71 -27.82 20.90 -11.63
CA PHE A 71 -26.34 20.94 -11.62
C PHE A 71 -25.70 20.01 -12.67
N GLY A 72 -26.49 19.21 -13.39
CA GLY A 72 -25.99 18.24 -14.37
C GLY A 72 -25.29 18.85 -15.58
N SER A 73 -25.48 20.16 -15.84
CA SER A 73 -24.74 20.91 -16.87
C SER A 73 -23.95 22.09 -16.29
N HIS A 74 -23.77 22.12 -14.97
CA HIS A 74 -23.02 23.19 -14.33
C HIS A 74 -21.51 22.93 -14.46
N PRO A 75 -20.70 23.86 -14.99
CA PRO A 75 -19.27 23.61 -15.28
C PRO A 75 -18.45 23.09 -14.09
N SER A 76 -18.74 23.58 -12.88
CA SER A 76 -18.04 23.17 -11.66
C SER A 76 -18.55 21.87 -11.01
N TRP A 77 -19.74 21.39 -11.39
CA TRP A 77 -20.45 20.32 -10.66
C TRP A 77 -20.91 19.15 -11.53
N GLU A 78 -20.81 19.26 -12.85
CA GLU A 78 -21.18 18.20 -13.81
C GLU A 78 -20.51 16.86 -13.47
N LYS A 79 -19.19 16.84 -13.25
CA LYS A 79 -18.45 15.63 -12.88
C LYS A 79 -18.97 15.00 -11.58
N THR A 80 -19.38 15.82 -10.62
CA THR A 80 -19.97 15.38 -9.34
C THR A 80 -21.35 14.75 -9.54
N VAL A 81 -22.21 15.40 -10.33
CA VAL A 81 -23.54 14.87 -10.65
C VAL A 81 -23.42 13.55 -11.42
N HIS A 82 -22.55 13.48 -12.42
CA HIS A 82 -22.31 12.25 -13.18
C HIS A 82 -21.82 11.11 -12.29
N PHE A 83 -20.82 11.35 -11.44
CA PHE A 83 -20.31 10.35 -10.50
C PHE A 83 -21.40 9.75 -9.62
N TYR A 84 -22.28 10.59 -9.05
CA TYR A 84 -23.36 10.12 -8.19
C TYR A 84 -24.49 9.43 -8.95
N MET A 85 -24.91 9.97 -10.10
CA MET A 85 -25.99 9.38 -10.90
C MET A 85 -25.59 8.04 -11.49
N GLU A 86 -24.34 7.91 -11.94
CA GLU A 86 -23.76 6.63 -12.35
C GLU A 86 -23.65 5.67 -11.16
N GLY A 87 -23.17 6.16 -10.00
CA GLY A 87 -23.07 5.41 -8.76
C GLY A 87 -24.39 4.76 -8.34
N ILE A 88 -25.52 5.47 -8.41
CA ILE A 88 -26.85 4.90 -8.11
C ILE A 88 -27.13 3.67 -8.99
N ARG A 89 -26.87 3.77 -10.30
CA ARG A 89 -27.05 2.67 -11.25
C ARG A 89 -26.14 1.49 -10.92
N LEU A 90 -24.86 1.77 -10.68
CA LEU A 90 -23.84 0.77 -10.39
C LEU A 90 -24.14 0.01 -9.10
N ILE A 91 -24.51 0.71 -8.02
CA ILE A 91 -24.87 0.11 -6.72
C ILE A 91 -26.08 -0.83 -6.87
N VAL A 92 -27.14 -0.38 -7.53
CA VAL A 92 -28.34 -1.20 -7.73
C VAL A 92 -28.02 -2.43 -8.56
N SER A 93 -27.16 -2.30 -9.57
CA SER A 93 -26.68 -3.42 -10.39
C SER A 93 -25.85 -4.41 -9.57
N GLU A 94 -24.88 -3.93 -8.78
CA GLU A 94 -24.00 -4.75 -7.94
C GLU A 94 -24.80 -5.55 -6.90
N ILE A 95 -25.71 -4.89 -6.17
CA ILE A 95 -26.58 -5.55 -5.18
C ILE A 95 -27.46 -6.60 -5.85
N SER A 96 -28.07 -6.28 -6.99
CA SER A 96 -28.97 -7.21 -7.69
C SER A 96 -28.21 -8.41 -8.25
N GLY A 97 -27.04 -8.17 -8.85
CA GLY A 97 -26.14 -9.21 -9.34
C GLY A 97 -25.69 -10.13 -8.21
N ARG A 98 -25.23 -9.57 -7.08
CA ARG A 98 -24.76 -10.41 -5.98
C ARG A 98 -25.86 -11.22 -5.30
N CYS A 99 -27.09 -10.73 -5.26
CA CYS A 99 -28.24 -11.53 -4.80
C CYS A 99 -28.56 -12.69 -5.76
N TYR A 100 -28.39 -12.46 -7.06
CA TYR A 100 -28.60 -13.50 -8.07
C TYR A 100 -27.49 -14.57 -8.00
N ASP A 101 -26.24 -14.16 -7.78
CA ASP A 101 -25.08 -15.06 -7.77
C ASP A 101 -24.86 -15.78 -6.42
N SER A 102 -25.45 -15.29 -5.32
CA SER A 102 -25.19 -15.81 -3.98
C SER A 102 -26.45 -15.83 -3.10
N GLU A 103 -27.01 -17.03 -2.89
CA GLU A 103 -28.13 -17.25 -1.96
C GLU A 103 -27.79 -16.83 -0.52
N ALA A 104 -26.53 -17.03 -0.10
CA ALA A 104 -26.06 -16.63 1.21
C ALA A 104 -26.14 -15.10 1.39
N PHE A 105 -25.68 -14.34 0.39
CA PHE A 105 -25.77 -12.88 0.40
C PHE A 105 -27.23 -12.40 0.37
N GLU A 106 -28.07 -13.00 -0.48
CA GLU A 106 -29.49 -12.65 -0.54
C GLU A 106 -30.16 -12.83 0.83
N LYS A 107 -29.86 -13.94 1.53
CA LYS A 107 -30.38 -14.22 2.88
C LYS A 107 -29.92 -13.19 3.90
N GLU A 108 -28.66 -12.78 3.86
CA GLU A 108 -28.12 -11.74 4.76
C GLU A 108 -28.80 -10.39 4.53
N LEU A 109 -28.95 -9.98 3.27
CA LEU A 109 -29.62 -8.73 2.90
C LEU A 109 -31.11 -8.75 3.30
N ASN A 110 -31.80 -9.87 3.09
CA ASN A 110 -33.19 -10.06 3.52
C ASN A 110 -33.33 -10.04 5.04
N GLY A 111 -32.36 -10.61 5.77
CA GLY A 111 -32.30 -10.56 7.22
C GLY A 111 -32.12 -9.14 7.74
N LEU A 112 -31.22 -8.36 7.14
CA LEU A 112 -31.01 -6.95 7.47
C LEU A 112 -32.28 -6.13 7.18
N TYR A 113 -32.89 -6.31 6.02
CA TYR A 113 -34.15 -5.64 5.66
C TYR A 113 -35.27 -5.93 6.67
N SER A 114 -35.48 -7.19 7.02
CA SER A 114 -36.54 -7.59 7.97
C SER A 114 -36.32 -6.97 9.35
N TRP A 115 -35.06 -6.84 9.78
CA TRP A 115 -34.70 -6.17 11.03
C TRP A 115 -34.96 -4.66 10.97
N VAL A 116 -34.62 -4.00 9.86
CA VAL A 116 -34.92 -2.57 9.64
C VAL A 116 -36.43 -2.32 9.62
N ASP A 117 -37.19 -3.11 8.87
CA ASP A 117 -38.64 -2.99 8.72
C ASP A 117 -39.38 -3.19 10.06
N GLY A 118 -38.86 -4.07 10.91
CA GLY A 118 -39.32 -4.28 12.29
C GLY A 118 -38.99 -3.15 13.27
N GLY A 119 -38.43 -2.02 12.81
CA GLY A 119 -38.10 -0.86 13.64
C GLY A 119 -36.75 -0.97 14.37
N GLY A 120 -35.78 -1.67 13.78
CA GLY A 120 -34.47 -2.04 14.34
C GLY A 120 -33.90 -1.10 15.41
N ARG A 121 -33.63 -1.67 16.59
CA ARG A 121 -32.97 -1.02 17.75
C ARG A 121 -31.90 -1.95 18.32
N GLY A 122 -30.75 -1.40 18.69
CA GLY A 122 -29.60 -2.16 19.20
C GLY A 122 -28.96 -3.05 18.13
N GLU A 123 -27.67 -3.34 18.25
CA GLU A 123 -26.91 -4.18 17.29
C GLU A 123 -26.83 -3.66 15.84
N ALA A 124 -27.15 -2.40 15.57
CA ALA A 124 -27.16 -1.84 14.21
C ALA A 124 -25.84 -2.06 13.46
N VAL A 125 -24.71 -1.86 14.16
CA VAL A 125 -23.36 -2.09 13.60
C VAL A 125 -23.18 -3.55 13.18
N GLU A 126 -23.57 -4.51 14.00
CA GLU A 126 -23.45 -5.93 13.66
C GLU A 126 -24.29 -6.27 12.43
N LYS A 127 -25.56 -5.83 12.40
CA LYS A 127 -26.48 -6.11 11.30
C LYS A 127 -26.01 -5.51 9.97
N LEU A 128 -25.53 -4.27 9.98
CA LEU A 128 -24.98 -3.61 8.80
C LEU A 128 -23.70 -4.30 8.33
N ARG A 129 -22.76 -4.58 9.23
CA ARG A 129 -21.50 -5.24 8.89
C ARG A 129 -21.71 -6.63 8.31
N ARG A 130 -22.67 -7.43 8.79
CA ARG A 130 -22.98 -8.73 8.16
C ARG A 130 -23.22 -8.64 6.65
N VAL A 131 -23.75 -7.51 6.16
CA VAL A 131 -23.96 -7.28 4.73
C VAL A 131 -22.74 -6.61 4.07
N PHE A 132 -22.26 -5.50 4.63
CA PHE A 132 -21.26 -4.64 3.99
C PHE A 132 -19.80 -4.96 4.32
N PHE A 133 -19.53 -5.58 5.48
CA PHE A 133 -18.20 -5.88 6.00
C PHE A 133 -18.24 -7.08 6.99
N PRO A 134 -18.56 -8.30 6.49
CA PRO A 134 -18.88 -9.45 7.34
C PRO A 134 -17.74 -9.87 8.27
N GLU A 135 -16.50 -9.64 7.86
CA GLU A 135 -15.28 -9.91 8.62
C GLU A 135 -15.28 -9.10 9.93
N GLY A 136 -15.78 -7.87 9.89
CA GLY A 136 -15.89 -6.98 11.05
C GLY A 136 -16.86 -7.45 12.13
N VAL A 137 -17.70 -8.45 11.85
CA VAL A 137 -18.68 -8.99 12.82
C VAL A 137 -18.00 -9.93 13.81
N LEU A 138 -17.13 -10.81 13.31
CA LEU A 138 -16.45 -11.82 14.13
C LEU A 138 -15.42 -11.19 15.08
N LEU A 139 -14.80 -10.10 14.64
CA LEU A 139 -13.74 -9.38 15.36
C LEU A 139 -14.22 -8.65 16.63
N ASN A 140 -15.53 -8.48 16.82
CA ASN A 140 -16.10 -7.74 17.95
C ASN A 140 -16.36 -8.59 19.21
N LYS A 141 -16.19 -9.92 19.17
CA LYS A 141 -16.70 -10.82 20.23
C LYS A 141 -15.65 -11.21 21.27
N ASP A 142 -14.47 -11.70 20.84
CA ASP A 142 -13.38 -12.11 21.72
C ASP A 142 -12.02 -11.89 21.06
N ARG A 143 -11.31 -10.85 21.50
CA ARG A 143 -9.98 -10.48 20.99
C ARG A 143 -8.94 -11.57 21.23
N ALA A 144 -8.94 -12.19 22.42
CA ALA A 144 -7.91 -13.18 22.77
C ALA A 144 -8.10 -14.46 21.93
N ALA A 145 -9.35 -14.91 21.78
CA ALA A 145 -9.67 -16.04 20.91
C ALA A 145 -9.31 -15.75 19.44
N GLY A 146 -9.67 -14.58 18.91
CA GLY A 146 -9.32 -14.20 17.54
C GLY A 146 -7.81 -14.14 17.30
N ILE A 147 -7.04 -13.65 18.26
CA ILE A 147 -5.56 -13.65 18.19
C ILE A 147 -5.01 -15.07 18.13
N ALA A 148 -5.51 -15.96 19.00
CA ALA A 148 -5.07 -17.35 19.04
C ALA A 148 -5.43 -18.11 17.75
N GLU A 149 -6.65 -17.94 17.26
CA GLU A 149 -7.12 -18.55 16.00
C GLU A 149 -6.29 -18.09 14.81
N LEU A 150 -6.03 -16.79 14.69
CA LEU A 150 -5.20 -16.26 13.62
C LEU A 150 -3.77 -16.78 13.70
N ARG A 151 -3.16 -16.85 14.89
CA ARG A 151 -1.83 -17.45 15.08
C ARG A 151 -1.80 -18.93 14.70
N ALA A 152 -2.84 -19.69 15.02
CA ALA A 152 -2.97 -21.08 14.61
C ALA A 152 -3.05 -21.21 13.09
N LYS A 153 -3.84 -20.36 12.42
CA LYS A 153 -3.92 -20.26 10.95
C LYS A 153 -2.59 -19.84 10.29
N ARG A 154 -1.76 -19.08 11.00
CA ARG A 154 -0.44 -18.67 10.50
C ARG A 154 0.68 -19.64 10.82
N LYS A 155 0.40 -20.73 11.54
CA LYS A 155 1.44 -21.66 11.98
C LYS A 155 2.11 -22.38 10.81
N ILE A 156 3.43 -22.44 10.87
CA ILE A 156 4.27 -23.26 10.00
C ILE A 156 5.02 -24.28 10.85
N VAL A 157 4.96 -25.55 10.46
CA VAL A 157 5.85 -26.59 10.94
C VAL A 157 7.07 -26.62 10.05
N VAL A 158 8.23 -26.26 10.59
CA VAL A 158 9.48 -26.15 9.84
C VAL A 158 10.00 -27.55 9.55
N SER A 159 10.18 -27.88 8.27
CA SER A 159 10.70 -29.18 7.83
C SER A 159 12.20 -29.11 7.56
N ARG A 160 12.71 -27.96 7.10
CA ARG A 160 14.12 -27.74 6.80
C ARG A 160 14.48 -26.27 6.95
N LEU A 161 15.52 -25.97 7.73
CA LEU A 161 16.10 -24.62 7.80
C LEU A 161 16.85 -24.28 6.49
N ASN A 162 17.00 -22.99 6.19
CA ASN A 162 17.77 -22.53 5.04
C ASN A 162 19.21 -23.09 5.13
N PRO A 163 19.67 -23.88 4.14
CA PRO A 163 21.01 -24.44 4.15
C PRO A 163 22.13 -23.42 3.90
N SER A 164 21.80 -22.24 3.36
CA SER A 164 22.73 -21.14 3.10
C SER A 164 22.11 -19.83 3.59
N PRO A 165 22.00 -19.63 4.92
CA PRO A 165 21.45 -18.39 5.47
C PRO A 165 22.34 -17.20 5.17
N ILE A 166 21.80 -16.00 5.39
CA ILE A 166 22.61 -14.79 5.45
C ILE A 166 23.54 -14.90 6.66
N THR A 167 24.83 -14.64 6.43
CA THR A 167 25.89 -14.65 7.43
C THR A 167 26.58 -13.30 7.55
N GLU A 168 26.64 -12.55 6.44
CA GLU A 168 27.26 -11.23 6.34
C GLU A 168 26.26 -10.21 5.75
N PRO A 169 25.28 -9.73 6.54
CA PRO A 169 24.21 -8.84 6.06
C PRO A 169 24.70 -7.62 5.28
N ALA A 170 25.85 -7.03 5.65
CA ALA A 170 26.41 -5.88 4.95
C ALA A 170 26.86 -6.17 3.50
N LYS A 171 27.22 -7.42 3.19
CA LYS A 171 27.69 -7.86 1.86
C LYS A 171 26.66 -8.66 1.09
N GLU A 172 25.79 -9.37 1.80
CA GLU A 172 24.87 -10.34 1.20
C GLU A 172 23.45 -9.79 1.02
N ILE A 173 23.14 -8.61 1.59
CA ILE A 173 21.83 -7.95 1.46
C ILE A 173 21.96 -6.62 0.74
N LEU A 174 21.16 -6.45 -0.31
CA LEU A 174 20.93 -5.14 -0.93
C LEU A 174 19.80 -4.44 -0.17
N PHE A 175 20.14 -3.39 0.60
CA PHE A 175 19.14 -2.55 1.23
C PHE A 175 18.50 -1.64 0.19
N SER A 176 17.20 -1.41 0.30
CA SER A 176 16.48 -0.57 -0.65
C SER A 176 15.43 0.31 0.03
N SER A 177 15.14 1.45 -0.61
CA SER A 177 14.02 2.30 -0.24
C SER A 177 13.54 3.09 -1.46
N ASN A 178 12.34 3.63 -1.39
CA ASN A 178 11.84 4.59 -2.35
C ASN A 178 11.91 6.02 -1.79
N ILE A 179 12.06 6.97 -2.71
CA ILE A 179 11.95 8.41 -2.49
C ILE A 179 10.83 8.89 -3.40
N LEU A 180 9.85 9.57 -2.80
CA LEU A 180 8.71 10.15 -3.49
C LEU A 180 8.87 11.65 -3.43
N VAL A 181 8.97 12.34 -4.58
CA VAL A 181 9.23 13.79 -4.62
C VAL A 181 8.05 14.53 -5.25
N THR A 182 7.66 15.63 -4.63
CA THR A 182 6.61 16.52 -5.15
C THR A 182 7.06 17.97 -5.27
N VAL A 183 6.22 18.80 -5.88
CA VAL A 183 6.45 20.23 -6.03
C VAL A 183 6.54 20.91 -4.66
N PRO A 184 7.18 22.09 -4.56
CA PRO A 184 7.30 22.79 -3.28
C PRO A 184 5.96 23.10 -2.61
N SER A 185 5.95 23.15 -1.29
CA SER A 185 4.76 23.54 -0.52
C SER A 185 4.26 24.93 -0.93
N THR A 186 2.94 25.06 -1.06
CA THR A 186 2.25 26.33 -1.34
C THR A 186 2.49 27.36 -0.23
N SER A 187 2.70 26.93 1.01
CA SER A 187 2.90 27.83 2.16
C SER A 187 4.28 28.50 2.19
N ARG A 188 5.33 27.83 1.71
CA ARG A 188 6.71 28.37 1.71
C ARG A 188 7.00 29.21 0.46
N GLY A 189 6.32 28.92 -0.64
CA GLY A 189 6.56 29.55 -1.94
C GLY A 189 7.91 29.16 -2.56
N ILE A 190 8.00 29.19 -3.89
CA ILE A 190 9.20 28.75 -4.62
C ILE A 190 10.38 29.71 -4.43
N GLU A 191 10.09 31.00 -4.24
CA GLU A 191 11.13 32.03 -4.07
C GLU A 191 11.97 31.83 -2.81
N GLY A 192 11.38 31.29 -1.74
CA GLY A 192 12.03 31.05 -0.44
C GLY A 192 12.93 29.81 -0.39
N ILE A 193 13.04 29.04 -1.47
CA ILE A 193 13.82 27.80 -1.51
C ILE A 193 15.30 28.12 -1.80
N ASP A 194 16.22 27.51 -1.05
CA ASP A 194 17.66 27.63 -1.29
C ASP A 194 18.14 26.67 -2.39
N VAL A 195 17.74 26.97 -3.64
CA VAL A 195 18.16 26.26 -4.85
C VAL A 195 18.63 27.23 -5.93
N ARG A 196 19.41 26.73 -6.89
CA ARG A 196 19.98 27.53 -7.99
C ARG A 196 18.86 28.24 -8.79
N PRO A 197 19.07 29.47 -9.29
CA PRO A 197 18.02 30.23 -10.00
C PRO A 197 17.40 29.51 -11.20
N SER A 198 18.19 28.73 -11.95
CA SER A 198 17.68 27.92 -13.06
C SER A 198 16.73 26.80 -12.60
N LEU A 199 16.94 26.24 -11.41
CA LEU A 199 16.06 25.24 -10.81
C LEU A 199 14.76 25.90 -10.30
N LYS A 200 14.83 27.10 -9.71
CA LYS A 200 13.63 27.87 -9.30
C LYS A 200 12.69 28.13 -10.47
N LYS A 201 13.24 28.55 -11.62
CA LYS A 201 12.46 28.80 -12.83
C LYS A 201 11.73 27.53 -13.28
N ARG A 202 12.44 26.40 -13.37
CA ARG A 202 11.83 25.10 -13.74
C ARG A 202 10.76 24.69 -12.73
N LEU A 203 11.02 24.80 -11.43
CA LEU A 203 10.02 24.46 -10.40
C LEU A 203 8.74 25.30 -10.53
N THR A 204 8.85 26.56 -10.94
CA THR A 204 7.69 27.44 -11.15
C THR A 204 6.84 26.95 -12.32
N GLU A 205 7.47 26.49 -13.40
CA GLU A 205 6.78 25.89 -14.55
C GLU A 205 6.12 24.56 -14.15
N VAL A 206 6.85 23.69 -13.43
CA VAL A 206 6.35 22.37 -13.01
C VAL A 206 5.21 22.46 -12.01
N ALA A 207 5.20 23.47 -11.13
CA ALA A 207 4.10 23.68 -10.17
C ALA A 207 2.76 24.06 -10.83
N GLN A 208 2.74 24.32 -12.15
CA GLN A 208 1.52 24.53 -12.93
C GLN A 208 1.07 23.28 -13.68
N GLU A 209 1.84 22.19 -13.64
CA GLU A 209 1.47 20.92 -14.25
C GLU A 209 0.41 20.21 -13.40
N ASP A 210 -0.41 19.39 -14.04
CA ASP A 210 -1.29 18.48 -13.31
C ASP A 210 -0.46 17.37 -12.63
N GLN A 211 -0.84 17.03 -11.40
CA GLN A 211 -0.26 15.93 -10.67
C GLN A 211 -0.65 14.59 -11.30
N LEU A 212 0.35 13.76 -11.64
CA LEU A 212 0.16 12.46 -12.28
C LEU A 212 -0.06 11.32 -11.28
N TYR A 213 0.69 11.33 -10.17
CA TYR A 213 0.70 10.25 -9.19
C TYR A 213 0.44 10.75 -7.78
N TRP A 214 -0.24 9.93 -6.97
CA TRP A 214 -0.69 10.30 -5.62
C TRP A 214 -0.02 9.41 -4.58
N TYR A 215 0.95 9.99 -3.87
CA TYR A 215 1.70 9.32 -2.82
C TYR A 215 1.21 9.75 -1.42
N ASP A 216 1.44 8.91 -0.42
CA ASP A 216 1.02 9.11 0.97
C ASP A 216 1.73 10.29 1.64
N HIS A 217 3.03 10.43 1.43
CA HIS A 217 3.85 11.50 2.01
C HIS A 217 5.03 11.84 1.10
N PRO A 218 4.78 12.37 -0.11
CA PRO A 218 5.88 12.76 -0.98
C PRO A 218 6.63 13.94 -0.37
N VAL A 219 7.95 13.91 -0.46
CA VAL A 219 8.88 14.93 0.03
C VAL A 219 8.81 16.15 -0.89
N PRO A 220 8.35 17.32 -0.40
CA PRO A 220 8.33 18.53 -1.22
C PRO A 220 9.75 19.01 -1.51
N VAL A 221 10.00 19.44 -2.76
CA VAL A 221 11.26 20.10 -3.10
C VAL A 221 11.45 21.35 -2.23
N GLY A 222 12.64 21.48 -1.63
CA GLY A 222 12.98 22.59 -0.75
C GLY A 222 12.47 22.43 0.68
N VAL A 223 12.08 21.22 1.11
CA VAL A 223 11.83 20.93 2.53
C VAL A 223 13.09 21.19 3.37
N PRO A 224 12.99 21.75 4.58
CA PRO A 224 14.13 21.87 5.49
C PRO A 224 14.76 20.50 5.81
N PRO A 225 16.09 20.40 6.03
CA PRO A 225 16.76 19.14 6.33
C PRO A 225 16.15 18.38 7.52
N GLU A 226 15.74 19.08 8.57
CA GLU A 226 15.09 18.50 9.77
C GLU A 226 13.74 17.84 9.48
N ASN A 227 13.10 18.19 8.36
CA ASN A 227 11.84 17.63 7.89
C ASN A 227 12.03 16.75 6.64
N ASN A 228 13.28 16.49 6.23
CA ASN A 228 13.59 15.71 5.05
C ASN A 228 13.69 14.23 5.41
N GLU A 229 12.63 13.49 5.13
CA GLU A 229 12.53 12.04 5.38
C GLU A 229 13.72 11.28 4.76
N VAL A 230 14.19 11.69 3.58
CA VAL A 230 15.31 11.03 2.89
C VAL A 230 16.59 11.10 3.71
N LEU A 231 16.93 12.29 4.23
CA LEU A 231 18.10 12.47 5.07
C LEU A 231 17.95 11.69 6.37
N TYR A 232 16.77 11.78 7.00
CA TYR A 232 16.50 11.10 8.26
C TYR A 232 16.68 9.58 8.18
N GLY A 233 16.07 8.94 7.19
CA GLY A 233 16.14 7.49 7.02
C GLY A 233 17.54 7.00 6.70
N LEU A 234 18.27 7.72 5.83
CA LEU A 234 19.66 7.38 5.50
C LEU A 234 20.60 7.56 6.69
N GLU A 235 20.46 8.64 7.47
CA GLU A 235 21.22 8.79 8.71
C GLU A 235 20.86 7.72 9.74
N GLY A 236 19.58 7.32 9.81
CA GLY A 236 19.11 6.23 10.66
C GLY A 236 19.77 4.89 10.31
N LEU A 237 19.84 4.56 9.02
CA LEU A 237 20.55 3.38 8.54
C LEU A 237 22.06 3.49 8.78
N ASP A 238 22.67 4.66 8.54
CA ASP A 238 24.10 4.89 8.77
C ASP A 238 24.48 4.66 10.25
N ARG A 239 23.69 5.22 11.18
CA ARG A 239 23.85 4.99 12.62
C ARG A 239 23.67 3.52 12.98
N ALA A 240 22.71 2.84 12.37
CA ALA A 240 22.53 1.41 12.58
C ALA A 240 23.78 0.63 12.17
N VAL A 241 24.39 0.97 11.03
CA VAL A 241 25.64 0.34 10.54
C VAL A 241 26.83 0.68 11.45
N ALA A 242 26.93 1.91 11.94
CA ALA A 242 27.94 2.29 12.93
C ALA A 242 27.86 1.41 14.19
N PHE A 243 26.65 1.22 14.71
CA PHE A 243 26.40 0.35 15.85
C PHE A 243 26.81 -1.10 15.58
N GLU A 244 26.50 -1.65 14.39
CA GLU A 244 26.91 -3.01 14.01
C GLU A 244 28.43 -3.17 13.95
N LYS A 245 29.17 -2.13 13.54
CA LYS A 245 30.65 -2.12 13.54
C LYS A 245 31.21 -2.12 14.95
N GLU A 246 30.64 -1.32 15.85
CA GLU A 246 31.03 -1.27 17.26
C GLU A 246 30.76 -2.61 17.96
N ARG A 247 29.62 -3.22 17.65
CA ARG A 247 29.23 -4.55 18.14
C ARG A 247 30.09 -5.69 17.56
N GLY A 248 30.72 -5.46 16.41
CA GLY A 248 31.51 -6.46 15.70
C GLY A 248 30.66 -7.44 14.85
N THR A 249 29.39 -7.11 14.60
CA THR A 249 28.50 -7.88 13.71
C THR A 249 28.95 -7.82 12.26
N ILE A 250 29.54 -6.68 11.87
CA ILE A 250 30.11 -6.39 10.54
C ILE A 250 31.52 -5.79 10.69
N GLY A 251 32.32 -5.88 9.64
CA GLY A 251 33.70 -5.37 9.63
C GLY A 251 33.78 -3.84 9.71
N LYS A 252 34.84 -3.31 10.35
CA LYS A 252 35.02 -1.86 10.57
C LYS A 252 35.05 -1.05 9.26
N GLU A 253 35.65 -1.61 8.22
CA GLU A 253 35.77 -0.99 6.90
C GLU A 253 34.58 -1.31 5.97
N GLU A 254 33.67 -2.20 6.38
CA GLU A 254 32.56 -2.60 5.53
C GLU A 254 31.55 -1.45 5.37
N ARG A 255 30.96 -1.35 4.18
CA ARG A 255 29.90 -0.41 3.87
C ARG A 255 28.68 -1.18 3.43
N VAL A 256 27.50 -0.60 3.69
CA VAL A 256 26.22 -1.19 3.30
C VAL A 256 25.72 -0.51 2.03
N VAL A 257 25.35 -1.31 1.03
CA VAL A 257 24.75 -0.79 -0.21
C VAL A 257 23.28 -0.47 0.03
N CYS A 258 22.86 0.76 -0.29
CA CYS A 258 21.47 1.21 -0.22
C CYS A 258 21.02 1.76 -1.58
N LEU A 259 20.06 1.10 -2.19
CA LEU A 259 19.45 1.49 -3.47
C LEU A 259 18.19 2.32 -3.24
N LEU A 260 18.14 3.50 -3.83
CA LEU A 260 17.01 4.43 -3.74
C LEU A 260 16.35 4.57 -5.11
N SER A 261 15.08 4.21 -5.22
CA SER A 261 14.26 4.58 -6.39
C SER A 261 13.69 5.97 -6.19
N VAL A 262 13.67 6.80 -7.23
CA VAL A 262 13.13 8.16 -7.17
C VAL A 262 11.93 8.28 -8.10
N SER A 263 10.77 8.43 -7.49
CA SER A 263 9.51 8.65 -8.20
C SER A 263 9.02 10.07 -7.97
N VAL A 264 8.44 10.68 -8.99
CA VAL A 264 7.96 12.07 -8.91
C VAL A 264 6.46 12.17 -9.11
N THR A 265 5.82 13.19 -8.55
CA THR A 265 4.37 13.40 -8.73
C THR A 265 4.02 14.15 -10.02
N HIS A 266 4.97 14.87 -10.62
CA HIS A 266 4.78 15.67 -11.85
C HIS A 266 5.86 15.33 -12.87
N LYS A 267 5.51 15.32 -14.15
CA LYS A 267 6.42 14.93 -15.24
C LYS A 267 7.66 15.82 -15.31
N GLY A 268 7.49 17.12 -15.16
CA GLY A 268 8.60 18.06 -15.24
C GLY A 268 9.65 17.91 -14.13
N LEU A 269 9.32 17.24 -13.01
CA LEU A 269 10.29 16.93 -11.95
C LEU A 269 11.33 15.90 -12.38
N GLN A 270 11.03 15.00 -13.33
CA GLN A 270 11.93 13.93 -13.78
C GLN A 270 13.31 14.48 -14.20
N GLY A 271 13.31 15.60 -14.92
CA GLY A 271 14.52 16.23 -15.45
C GLY A 271 15.30 17.08 -14.45
N ILE A 272 14.89 17.15 -13.18
CA ILE A 272 15.55 17.93 -12.13
C ILE A 272 15.82 17.15 -10.84
N VAL A 273 15.02 16.12 -10.54
CA VAL A 273 15.00 15.49 -9.22
C VAL A 273 16.33 14.87 -8.82
N LYS A 274 17.04 14.20 -9.74
CA LYS A 274 18.36 13.59 -9.47
C LYS A 274 19.36 14.61 -8.95
N LYS A 275 19.52 15.71 -9.70
CA LYS A 275 20.45 16.78 -9.36
C LYS A 275 20.06 17.47 -8.06
N TYR A 276 18.77 17.66 -7.82
CA TYR A 276 18.28 18.22 -6.56
C TYR A 276 18.66 17.31 -5.37
N LEU A 277 18.35 16.01 -5.45
CA LEU A 277 18.67 15.06 -4.39
C LEU A 277 20.18 14.94 -4.16
N GLU A 278 21.00 14.93 -5.23
CA GLU A 278 22.45 14.97 -5.10
C GLU A 278 22.94 16.23 -4.38
N ASP A 279 22.42 17.40 -4.74
CA ASP A 279 22.79 18.67 -4.10
C ASP A 279 22.35 18.68 -2.63
N GLU A 280 21.21 18.09 -2.27
CA GLU A 280 20.75 17.96 -0.86
C GLU A 280 21.58 16.94 -0.07
N LEU A 281 21.83 15.75 -0.62
CA LEU A 281 22.60 14.69 0.04
C LEU A 281 24.05 15.09 0.29
N LYS A 282 24.67 15.87 -0.62
CA LYS A 282 26.04 16.39 -0.46
C LYS A 282 26.18 17.46 0.61
N LYS A 283 25.09 18.11 1.02
CA LYS A 283 25.12 19.04 2.16
C LYS A 283 25.31 18.27 3.46
N GLU A 284 24.90 17.00 3.50
CA GLU A 284 24.96 16.16 4.69
C GLU A 284 26.30 15.45 4.81
N LYS A 285 26.96 15.59 5.96
CA LYS A 285 28.31 15.04 6.22
C LYS A 285 28.28 13.81 7.13
N ASN A 286 27.09 13.39 7.54
CA ASN A 286 26.90 12.32 8.51
C ASN A 286 26.86 10.91 7.89
N ILE A 287 26.60 10.76 6.57
CA ILE A 287 26.52 9.45 5.93
C ILE A 287 27.93 8.95 5.57
N ARG A 288 28.47 8.02 6.36
CA ARG A 288 29.87 7.55 6.28
C ARG A 288 30.01 6.07 6.06
N HIS A 289 28.96 5.30 6.24
CA HIS A 289 28.98 3.84 6.26
C HIS A 289 28.12 3.21 5.15
N LEU A 290 27.51 4.04 4.30
CA LEU A 290 26.62 3.61 3.22
C LEU A 290 27.18 3.90 1.83
N ASP A 291 27.00 2.96 0.91
CA ASP A 291 27.12 3.21 -0.52
C ASP A 291 25.73 3.41 -1.12
N VAL A 292 25.40 4.67 -1.40
CA VAL A 292 24.05 5.08 -1.82
C VAL A 292 23.98 5.20 -3.33
N TYR A 293 22.98 4.57 -3.93
CA TYR A 293 22.71 4.60 -5.36
C TYR A 293 21.29 5.11 -5.61
N VAL A 294 21.14 6.10 -6.48
CA VAL A 294 19.87 6.77 -6.77
C VAL A 294 19.46 6.51 -8.21
N PHE A 295 18.32 5.84 -8.40
CA PHE A 295 17.76 5.47 -9.69
C PHE A 295 16.57 6.35 -10.03
N THR A 296 16.66 7.04 -11.16
CA THR A 296 15.53 7.73 -11.78
C THR A 296 14.94 6.90 -12.91
N GLU A 297 13.77 7.31 -13.42
CA GLU A 297 13.15 6.67 -14.58
C GLU A 297 14.09 6.67 -15.79
N ALA A 298 14.87 7.74 -15.98
CA ALA A 298 15.86 7.81 -17.06
C ALA A 298 16.99 6.78 -16.90
N ASP A 299 17.45 6.53 -15.67
CA ASP A 299 18.48 5.52 -15.40
C ASP A 299 17.91 4.10 -15.64
N THR A 300 16.65 3.87 -15.25
CA THR A 300 15.96 2.60 -15.49
C THR A 300 15.72 2.33 -16.97
N VAL A 301 15.30 3.34 -17.75
CA VAL A 301 15.15 3.22 -19.21
C VAL A 301 16.48 2.84 -19.86
N ARG A 302 17.59 3.48 -19.46
CA ARG A 302 18.92 3.10 -19.96
C ARG A 302 19.29 1.66 -19.61
N MET A 303 18.97 1.19 -18.41
CA MET A 303 19.18 -0.21 -18.05
C MET A 303 18.39 -1.15 -18.97
N ILE A 304 17.14 -0.81 -19.30
CA ILE A 304 16.32 -1.59 -20.22
C ILE A 304 16.93 -1.61 -21.62
N GLU A 305 17.26 -0.44 -22.17
CA GLU A 305 17.75 -0.26 -23.55
C GLU A 305 19.17 -0.79 -23.77
N ASP A 306 20.08 -0.54 -22.82
CA ASP A 306 21.51 -0.85 -22.99
C ASP A 306 21.86 -2.27 -22.52
N VAL A 307 21.03 -2.88 -21.66
CA VAL A 307 21.33 -4.17 -21.02
C VAL A 307 20.24 -5.21 -21.24
N ILE A 308 19.01 -4.95 -20.79
CA ILE A 308 17.95 -5.99 -20.77
C ILE A 308 17.47 -6.35 -22.18
N ILE A 309 17.16 -5.37 -23.03
CA ILE A 309 16.67 -5.61 -24.39
C ILE A 309 17.73 -6.34 -25.24
N PRO A 310 19.00 -5.89 -25.30
CA PRO A 310 20.03 -6.62 -26.05
C PRO A 310 20.19 -8.06 -25.57
N ALA A 311 20.08 -8.30 -24.26
CA ALA A 311 20.12 -9.65 -23.70
C ALA A 311 18.88 -10.47 -24.07
N ALA A 312 17.69 -9.87 -24.06
CA ALA A 312 16.43 -10.49 -24.49
C ALA A 312 16.51 -10.95 -25.94
N GLU A 313 16.94 -10.06 -26.84
CA GLU A 313 17.09 -10.36 -28.27
C GLU A 313 18.10 -11.50 -28.50
N LYS A 314 19.22 -11.49 -27.78
CA LYS A 314 20.29 -12.47 -27.92
C LYS A 314 19.91 -13.85 -27.40
N TYR A 315 19.38 -13.92 -26.18
CA TYR A 315 19.24 -15.19 -25.45
C TYR A 315 17.85 -15.80 -25.53
N THR A 316 16.80 -14.97 -25.62
CA THR A 316 15.40 -15.44 -25.66
C THR A 316 14.79 -15.34 -27.06
N GLY A 317 15.39 -14.53 -27.95
CA GLY A 317 14.84 -14.25 -29.28
C GLY A 317 13.59 -13.36 -29.24
N ALA A 318 13.32 -12.68 -28.12
CA ALA A 318 12.21 -11.76 -27.98
C ALA A 318 12.31 -10.62 -29.01
N LYS A 319 11.17 -10.28 -29.63
CA LYS A 319 11.04 -9.20 -30.61
C LYS A 319 10.17 -8.04 -30.11
N GLU A 320 9.34 -8.31 -29.11
CA GLU A 320 8.46 -7.31 -28.50
C GLU A 320 8.94 -7.01 -27.10
N HIS A 321 9.27 -5.74 -26.86
CA HIS A 321 9.88 -5.29 -25.60
C HIS A 321 8.98 -4.34 -24.81
N GLY A 322 7.79 -4.02 -25.34
CA GLY A 322 6.81 -3.14 -24.69
C GLY A 322 6.50 -3.53 -23.24
N PRO A 323 6.26 -4.81 -22.94
CA PRO A 323 6.01 -5.26 -21.56
C PRO A 323 7.15 -4.92 -20.58
N LEU A 324 8.42 -4.89 -21.02
CA LEU A 324 9.54 -4.52 -20.15
C LEU A 324 9.47 -3.05 -19.72
N TYR A 325 9.15 -2.14 -20.64
CA TYR A 325 8.97 -0.72 -20.31
C TYR A 325 7.79 -0.48 -19.37
N GLU A 326 6.75 -1.30 -19.48
CA GLU A 326 5.57 -1.16 -18.62
C GLU A 326 5.89 -1.56 -17.18
N VAL A 327 6.57 -2.70 -16.97
CA VAL A 327 6.79 -3.23 -15.61
C VAL A 327 8.04 -2.70 -14.92
N LEU A 328 9.15 -2.48 -15.66
CA LEU A 328 10.40 -2.00 -15.09
C LEU A 328 10.44 -0.47 -15.13
N GLY A 329 10.33 0.14 -13.95
CA GLY A 329 10.40 1.59 -13.80
C GLY A 329 10.25 2.03 -12.35
N VAL A 330 10.53 3.30 -12.12
CA VAL A 330 10.35 3.95 -10.80
C VAL A 330 9.20 4.94 -10.82
N ASP A 331 8.88 5.57 -11.95
CA ASP A 331 7.75 6.50 -12.01
C ASP A 331 6.43 5.77 -12.24
N GLY A 332 5.45 5.97 -11.37
CA GLY A 332 4.19 5.24 -11.47
C GLY A 332 3.48 5.16 -10.13
N GLU A 333 2.41 4.38 -10.10
CA GLU A 333 1.82 3.93 -8.85
C GLU A 333 2.84 3.11 -8.04
N TYR A 334 2.63 2.99 -6.72
CA TYR A 334 3.56 2.32 -5.79
C TYR A 334 4.01 0.92 -6.24
N GLY A 335 3.13 0.14 -6.87
CA GLY A 335 3.43 -1.21 -7.33
C GLY A 335 4.60 -1.31 -8.31
N ARG A 336 4.75 -0.32 -9.21
CA ARG A 336 5.82 -0.33 -10.23
C ARG A 336 7.19 -0.19 -9.58
N GLN A 337 7.38 0.84 -8.75
CA GLN A 337 8.64 1.06 -8.04
C GLN A 337 8.95 0.00 -6.99
N TYR A 338 7.94 -0.54 -6.29
CA TYR A 338 8.16 -1.59 -5.29
C TYR A 338 8.70 -2.87 -5.94
N SER A 339 8.10 -3.28 -7.06
CA SER A 339 8.59 -4.41 -7.86
C SER A 339 9.98 -4.16 -8.44
N PHE A 340 10.24 -2.94 -8.93
CA PHE A 340 11.57 -2.53 -9.41
C PHE A 340 12.64 -2.70 -8.33
N LEU A 341 12.41 -2.22 -7.10
CA LEU A 341 13.39 -2.33 -6.02
C LEU A 341 13.75 -3.79 -5.70
N LYS A 342 12.78 -4.71 -5.78
CA LYS A 342 13.05 -6.15 -5.61
C LYS A 342 13.80 -6.72 -6.81
N ALA A 343 13.35 -6.42 -8.03
CA ALA A 343 13.95 -6.88 -9.27
C ALA A 343 15.42 -6.44 -9.43
N MET A 344 15.74 -5.22 -8.97
CA MET A 344 17.11 -4.70 -8.97
C MET A 344 18.08 -5.57 -8.17
N ALA A 345 17.61 -6.28 -7.14
CA ALA A 345 18.47 -7.17 -6.37
C ALA A 345 18.90 -8.40 -7.17
N ALA A 346 18.02 -8.93 -8.04
CA ALA A 346 18.39 -10.00 -8.98
C ALA A 346 19.33 -9.49 -10.07
N PHE A 347 19.05 -8.31 -10.64
CA PHE A 347 19.94 -7.65 -11.59
C PHE A 347 21.34 -7.44 -11.01
N TRP A 348 21.42 -6.92 -9.78
CA TRP A 348 22.66 -6.67 -9.07
C TRP A 348 23.44 -7.96 -8.81
N GLN A 349 22.75 -9.03 -8.38
CA GLN A 349 23.38 -10.33 -8.14
C GLN A 349 24.03 -10.90 -9.40
N VAL A 350 23.37 -10.77 -10.56
CA VAL A 350 23.89 -11.33 -11.81
C VAL A 350 25.01 -10.49 -12.40
N LEU A 351 24.85 -9.17 -12.44
CA LEU A 351 25.70 -8.29 -13.24
C LEU A 351 26.68 -7.44 -12.44
N VAL A 352 26.53 -7.34 -11.12
CA VAL A 352 27.39 -6.49 -10.28
C VAL A 352 28.14 -7.34 -9.25
N ASP A 353 27.41 -7.98 -8.34
CA ASP A 353 27.99 -8.74 -7.23
C ASP A 353 27.24 -10.06 -6.97
N PRO A 354 27.83 -11.22 -7.35
CA PRO A 354 27.20 -12.53 -7.13
C PRO A 354 27.11 -12.93 -5.65
N GLY A 355 27.72 -12.16 -4.72
CA GLY A 355 27.62 -12.37 -3.28
C GLY A 355 26.27 -11.97 -2.69
N ILE A 356 25.45 -11.19 -3.40
CA ILE A 356 24.12 -10.79 -2.94
C ILE A 356 23.18 -12.01 -2.88
N LYS A 357 22.61 -12.26 -1.70
CA LYS A 357 21.69 -13.38 -1.42
C LYS A 357 20.26 -12.92 -1.18
N GLY A 358 20.02 -11.66 -0.86
CA GLY A 358 18.68 -11.11 -0.70
C GLY A 358 18.61 -9.60 -0.77
N THR A 359 17.39 -9.08 -0.68
CA THR A 359 17.13 -7.64 -0.53
C THR A 359 16.21 -7.38 0.64
N PHE A 360 16.43 -6.25 1.30
CA PHE A 360 15.63 -5.80 2.43
C PHE A 360 15.21 -4.34 2.22
N LYS A 361 13.91 -4.09 2.16
CA LYS A 361 13.36 -2.74 1.99
C LYS A 361 13.15 -2.11 3.36
N ILE A 362 13.57 -0.86 3.49
CA ILE A 362 13.22 0.04 4.60
C ILE A 362 12.29 1.14 4.08
N ASP A 363 11.59 1.83 4.99
CA ASP A 363 11.01 3.14 4.69
C ASP A 363 11.88 4.22 5.35
N LEU A 364 11.94 5.40 4.76
CA LEU A 364 12.85 6.46 5.22
C LEU A 364 12.30 7.21 6.45
N ASP A 365 11.02 7.03 6.77
CA ASP A 365 10.39 7.41 8.03
C ASP A 365 10.58 6.38 9.17
N GLN A 366 11.34 5.30 8.92
CA GLN A 366 11.63 4.24 9.87
C GLN A 366 13.13 4.15 10.17
N VAL A 367 13.47 3.78 11.41
CA VAL A 367 14.86 3.55 11.83
C VAL A 367 14.99 2.26 12.64
N PHE A 368 16.17 1.64 12.65
CA PHE A 368 16.45 0.52 13.55
C PHE A 368 16.79 1.04 14.96
N PRO A 369 15.97 0.76 15.99
CA PRO A 369 16.27 1.14 17.37
C PRO A 369 17.26 0.12 17.97
N GLN A 370 18.53 0.20 17.56
CA GLN A 370 19.54 -0.83 17.82
C GLN A 370 19.76 -1.14 19.31
N GLU A 371 19.74 -0.10 20.17
CA GLU A 371 19.94 -0.27 21.61
C GLU A 371 18.78 -1.06 22.23
N GLU A 372 17.55 -0.68 21.90
CA GLU A 372 16.33 -1.34 22.37
C GLU A 372 16.22 -2.76 21.80
N LEU A 373 16.63 -2.97 20.54
CA LEU A 373 16.68 -4.30 19.91
C LEU A 373 17.56 -5.22 20.71
N VAL A 374 18.82 -4.85 20.93
CA VAL A 374 19.76 -5.66 21.72
C VAL A 374 19.24 -5.86 23.14
N ALA A 375 18.70 -4.82 23.78
CA ALA A 375 18.22 -4.89 25.16
C ALA A 375 17.00 -5.81 25.34
N GLN A 376 16.07 -5.85 24.38
CA GLN A 376 14.76 -6.51 24.55
C GLN A 376 14.60 -7.80 23.73
N SER A 377 15.31 -7.96 22.62
CA SER A 377 15.32 -9.18 21.80
C SER A 377 16.63 -9.98 21.94
N GLY A 378 17.69 -9.35 22.46
CA GLY A 378 19.02 -9.95 22.58
C GLY A 378 19.87 -9.87 21.31
N ALA A 379 19.34 -9.31 20.22
CA ALA A 379 20.03 -9.22 18.94
C ALA A 379 19.84 -7.85 18.27
N SER A 380 20.85 -7.40 17.54
CA SER A 380 20.75 -6.22 16.68
C SER A 380 19.92 -6.52 15.42
N ALA A 381 19.59 -5.47 14.66
CA ALA A 381 18.85 -5.60 13.41
C ALA A 381 19.56 -6.56 12.43
N PHE A 382 20.88 -6.45 12.28
CA PHE A 382 21.61 -7.27 11.32
C PHE A 382 21.74 -8.71 11.82
N GLU A 383 21.85 -8.94 13.13
CA GLU A 383 21.81 -10.28 13.70
C GLU A 383 20.45 -10.97 13.47
N HIS A 384 19.34 -10.23 13.54
CA HIS A 384 18.03 -10.78 13.20
C HIS A 384 17.90 -11.22 11.74
N LEU A 385 18.54 -10.52 10.80
CA LEU A 385 18.57 -10.86 9.38
C LEU A 385 19.37 -12.14 9.09
N LYS A 386 20.23 -12.61 10.01
CA LYS A 386 21.00 -13.87 9.91
C LYS A 386 20.17 -15.11 10.23
N THR A 387 18.85 -14.99 10.44
CA THR A 387 18.00 -16.12 10.82
C THR A 387 18.00 -17.23 9.75
N PRO A 388 18.18 -18.50 10.13
CA PRO A 388 18.08 -19.61 9.19
C PRO A 388 16.62 -19.94 8.80
N LEU A 389 15.64 -19.27 9.40
CA LEU A 389 14.25 -19.36 8.96
C LEU A 389 14.00 -18.62 7.64
N TRP A 390 14.80 -17.60 7.31
CA TRP A 390 14.65 -16.90 6.04
C TRP A 390 15.26 -17.74 4.92
N GLY A 391 14.41 -18.24 4.03
CA GLY A 391 14.72 -19.27 3.03
C GLY A 391 14.47 -20.71 3.50
N ALA A 392 13.83 -20.92 4.66
CA ALA A 392 13.48 -22.24 5.15
C ALA A 392 12.28 -22.86 4.40
N GLU A 393 12.04 -24.14 4.64
CA GLU A 393 10.93 -24.91 4.11
C GLU A 393 10.06 -25.43 5.27
N GLY A 394 8.76 -25.56 5.02
CA GLY A 394 7.83 -26.06 6.03
C GLY A 394 6.48 -26.48 5.46
N ILE A 395 5.55 -26.74 6.38
CA ILE A 395 4.17 -27.10 6.09
C ILE A 395 3.27 -26.10 6.84
N ASP A 396 2.31 -25.48 6.15
CA ASP A 396 1.34 -24.57 6.78
C ASP A 396 0.20 -25.30 7.50
N SER A 397 -0.69 -24.56 8.16
CA SER A 397 -1.81 -25.10 8.93
C SER A 397 -2.83 -25.87 8.08
N GLU A 398 -2.83 -25.68 6.77
CA GLU A 398 -3.69 -26.37 5.81
C GLU A 398 -3.01 -27.61 5.20
N GLY A 399 -1.75 -27.88 5.56
CA GLY A 399 -0.99 -29.02 5.05
C GLY A 399 -0.25 -28.75 3.74
N ASN A 400 -0.16 -27.49 3.29
CA ASN A 400 0.55 -27.15 2.07
C ASN A 400 2.05 -27.01 2.34
N ASN A 401 2.88 -27.42 1.37
CA ASN A 401 4.31 -27.15 1.40
C ASN A 401 4.57 -25.66 1.18
N VAL A 402 5.40 -25.05 2.03
CA VAL A 402 5.75 -23.62 1.96
C VAL A 402 7.25 -23.39 1.91
N GLU A 403 7.65 -22.29 1.27
CA GLU A 403 8.99 -21.72 1.28
C GLU A 403 8.94 -20.36 1.96
N LEU A 404 9.70 -20.21 3.05
CA LEU A 404 9.85 -18.97 3.80
C LEU A 404 10.88 -18.04 3.14
N GLY A 405 10.79 -17.89 1.82
CA GLY A 405 11.74 -17.13 1.00
C GLY A 405 11.67 -15.62 1.25
N MET A 406 10.61 -15.13 1.88
CA MET A 406 10.46 -13.74 2.28
C MET A 406 10.56 -13.61 3.80
N ILE A 407 10.95 -12.43 4.29
CA ILE A 407 11.04 -12.10 5.72
C ILE A 407 10.27 -10.81 5.99
N ALA A 408 9.58 -10.74 7.12
CA ALA A 408 8.91 -9.54 7.57
C ALA A 408 9.21 -9.28 9.05
N GLY A 409 9.50 -8.03 9.38
CA GLY A 409 9.59 -7.54 10.74
C GLY A 409 8.29 -6.88 11.21
N ALA A 410 8.41 -6.07 12.26
CA ALA A 410 7.31 -5.33 12.85
C ALA A 410 7.69 -3.85 13.07
N LEU A 411 6.70 -3.04 13.45
CA LEU A 411 6.87 -1.63 13.76
C LEU A 411 6.49 -1.36 15.22
N VAL A 412 7.12 -0.33 15.79
CA VAL A 412 6.72 0.32 17.03
C VAL A 412 6.72 1.83 16.80
N ASN A 413 5.69 2.53 17.28
CA ASN A 413 5.63 3.99 17.15
C ASN A 413 6.68 4.67 18.05
N GLN A 414 7.29 5.77 17.57
CA GLN A 414 8.26 6.55 18.34
C GLN A 414 7.79 6.89 19.76
N LYS A 415 6.55 7.38 19.88
CA LYS A 415 5.92 7.76 21.16
C LYS A 415 5.67 6.60 22.12
N GLU A 416 5.79 5.37 21.63
CA GLU A 416 5.40 4.17 22.36
C GLU A 416 6.58 3.24 22.62
N ILE A 417 7.75 3.52 22.06
CA ILE A 417 8.95 2.69 22.24
C ILE A 417 9.36 2.58 23.71
N ASP A 418 9.11 3.63 24.52
CA ASP A 418 9.33 3.61 25.97
C ASP A 418 8.50 2.56 26.71
N LYS A 419 7.38 2.10 26.13
CA LYS A 419 6.56 1.00 26.65
C LYS A 419 7.11 -0.38 26.28
N GLY A 420 8.09 -0.44 25.38
CA GLY A 420 8.75 -1.65 24.88
C GLY A 420 8.54 -1.86 23.38
N LEU A 421 9.49 -2.57 22.75
CA LEU A 421 9.48 -2.87 21.31
C LEU A 421 8.26 -3.69 20.86
N PHE A 422 7.73 -4.53 21.75
CA PHE A 422 6.56 -5.37 21.49
C PHE A 422 5.23 -4.66 21.79
N THR A 423 5.20 -3.35 21.57
CA THR A 423 3.98 -2.54 21.65
C THR A 423 3.39 -2.42 20.25
N PRO A 424 2.14 -2.85 20.02
CA PRO A 424 1.54 -2.79 18.69
C PRO A 424 1.38 -1.34 18.21
N ASP A 425 1.84 -1.07 17.00
CA ASP A 425 1.74 0.23 16.33
C ASP A 425 0.29 0.56 15.92
N VAL A 426 -0.49 -0.46 15.57
CA VAL A 426 -1.94 -0.38 15.36
C VAL A 426 -2.68 -1.11 16.48
N ARG A 427 -3.46 -0.35 17.24
CA ARG A 427 -4.26 -0.85 18.37
C ARG A 427 -5.72 -1.01 18.01
N PHE A 428 -6.40 -1.86 18.76
CA PHE A 428 -7.86 -1.94 18.66
C PHE A 428 -8.47 -0.56 18.93
N PRO A 429 -9.40 -0.10 18.09
CA PRO A 429 -9.96 1.23 18.21
C PRO A 429 -10.73 1.37 19.53
N GLU A 430 -10.45 2.46 20.24
CA GLU A 430 -11.18 2.89 21.43
C GLU A 430 -12.11 4.05 21.06
N GLY A 431 -13.31 4.10 21.64
CA GLY A 431 -14.26 5.21 21.44
C GLY A 431 -15.47 4.87 20.56
N THR A 432 -16.16 5.92 20.11
CA THR A 432 -17.41 5.81 19.33
C THR A 432 -17.12 5.60 17.85
N ILE A 433 -17.80 4.63 17.25
CA ILE A 433 -17.76 4.33 15.81
C ILE A 433 -18.38 5.49 15.02
N GLU A 434 -17.68 5.97 13.98
CA GLU A 434 -18.22 6.94 13.02
C GLU A 434 -19.16 6.27 12.00
N ALA A 435 -19.97 7.05 11.29
CA ALA A 435 -20.99 6.49 10.43
C ALA A 435 -20.44 5.66 9.25
N ASP A 436 -19.34 6.10 8.62
CA ASP A 436 -18.69 5.32 7.56
C ASP A 436 -18.05 4.03 8.12
N GLU A 437 -17.60 4.04 9.38
CA GLU A 437 -17.04 2.89 10.09
C GLU A 437 -18.10 1.82 10.43
N MET A 438 -19.39 2.14 10.33
CA MET A 438 -20.47 1.14 10.43
C MET A 438 -20.57 0.28 9.18
N VAL A 439 -20.28 0.86 8.01
CA VAL A 439 -20.26 0.16 6.72
C VAL A 439 -18.98 -0.67 6.61
N PHE A 440 -17.84 -0.11 7.03
CA PHE A 440 -16.54 -0.76 6.92
C PHE A 440 -15.52 -0.14 7.87
N PHE A 441 -14.81 -0.97 8.65
CA PHE A 441 -13.86 -0.48 9.64
C PHE A 441 -12.55 -1.26 9.62
N SER A 442 -11.63 -0.86 8.75
CA SER A 442 -10.33 -1.53 8.57
C SER A 442 -9.45 -1.51 9.83
N LYS A 443 -9.60 -0.57 10.77
CA LYS A 443 -8.79 -0.57 11.99
C LYS A 443 -8.97 -1.83 12.85
N LEU A 444 -10.14 -2.47 12.81
CA LEU A 444 -10.40 -3.71 13.55
C LEU A 444 -9.56 -4.89 13.05
N PRO A 445 -9.63 -5.32 11.78
CA PRO A 445 -8.78 -6.38 11.27
C PRO A 445 -7.30 -6.00 11.33
N GLN A 446 -6.97 -4.72 11.14
CA GLN A 446 -5.59 -4.24 11.22
C GLN A 446 -5.00 -4.45 12.62
N ALA A 447 -5.74 -4.08 13.67
CA ALA A 447 -5.33 -4.29 15.06
C ALA A 447 -5.20 -5.78 15.41
N LEU A 448 -6.17 -6.61 14.97
CA LEU A 448 -6.11 -8.04 15.21
C LEU A 448 -4.83 -8.65 14.62
N SER A 449 -4.57 -8.39 13.34
CA SER A 449 -3.37 -8.91 12.67
C SER A 449 -2.08 -8.34 13.26
N THR A 450 -2.07 -7.08 13.69
CA THR A 450 -0.88 -6.50 14.35
C THR A 450 -0.52 -7.29 15.61
N GLU A 451 -1.50 -7.55 16.49
CA GLU A 451 -1.24 -8.28 17.72
C GLU A 451 -1.01 -9.78 17.51
N ALA A 452 -1.74 -10.39 16.58
CA ALA A 452 -1.62 -11.81 16.29
C ALA A 452 -0.35 -12.13 15.52
N GLU A 453 0.03 -11.32 14.53
CA GLU A 453 1.14 -11.60 13.63
C GLU A 453 2.41 -10.87 14.07
N MET A 454 2.39 -9.53 14.12
CA MET A 454 3.59 -8.71 14.37
C MET A 454 4.15 -8.86 15.78
N MET A 455 3.27 -9.03 16.77
CA MET A 455 3.66 -9.11 18.19
C MET A 455 3.96 -10.53 18.67
N THR A 456 3.91 -11.54 17.79
CA THR A 456 4.26 -12.92 18.17
C THR A 456 5.74 -13.03 18.52
N ARG A 457 6.03 -13.71 19.63
CA ARG A 457 7.39 -13.94 20.15
C ARG A 457 7.72 -15.42 20.11
N TYR A 458 8.97 -15.76 19.79
CA TYR A 458 9.44 -17.14 19.82
C TYR A 458 10.17 -17.38 21.14
N GLY A 459 9.66 -18.32 21.93
CA GLY A 459 10.15 -18.54 23.30
C GLY A 459 9.30 -19.49 24.13
N GLY A 460 8.17 -19.96 23.60
CA GLY A 460 7.36 -21.02 24.20
C GLY A 460 7.37 -22.29 23.34
N ASP A 461 6.76 -23.36 23.83
CA ASP A 461 6.74 -24.65 23.15
C ASP A 461 5.96 -24.65 21.83
N GLU A 462 5.02 -23.72 21.66
CA GLU A 462 4.15 -23.65 20.48
C GLU A 462 4.83 -22.99 19.26
N TYR A 463 5.69 -21.99 19.52
CA TYR A 463 6.46 -21.26 18.52
C TYR A 463 7.87 -21.04 19.07
N ASP A 464 8.83 -21.81 18.56
CA ASP A 464 10.20 -21.87 19.06
C ASP A 464 11.22 -21.25 18.09
N GLY A 465 10.76 -20.82 16.91
CA GLY A 465 11.62 -20.27 15.87
C GLY A 465 12.60 -21.29 15.28
N LYS A 466 12.37 -22.60 15.49
CA LYS A 466 13.25 -23.69 15.04
C LYS A 466 12.46 -24.81 14.39
N LYS A 467 11.52 -25.41 15.13
CA LYS A 467 10.59 -26.44 14.67
C LYS A 467 9.28 -25.84 14.21
N SER A 468 8.94 -24.66 14.72
CA SER A 468 7.70 -23.98 14.42
C SER A 468 7.87 -22.46 14.45
N CYS A 469 7.17 -21.79 13.54
CA CYS A 469 7.10 -20.34 13.46
C CYS A 469 5.73 -19.92 12.92
N ILE A 470 5.51 -18.63 12.72
CA ILE A 470 4.35 -18.14 11.96
C ILE A 470 4.77 -17.53 10.62
N GLN A 471 3.92 -17.68 9.62
CA GLN A 471 3.98 -16.91 8.39
C GLN A 471 3.30 -15.56 8.55
N ARG A 472 3.66 -14.59 7.72
CA ARG A 472 3.05 -13.24 7.68
C ARG A 472 2.27 -13.05 6.39
N ILE A 473 1.07 -12.50 6.52
CA ILE A 473 0.35 -11.83 5.43
C ILE A 473 0.35 -10.34 5.67
N HIS A 474 0.09 -9.92 6.92
CA HIS A 474 0.24 -8.53 7.30
C HIS A 474 1.72 -8.16 7.22
N VAL A 475 2.08 -7.37 6.23
CA VAL A 475 3.40 -6.76 6.05
C VAL A 475 3.26 -5.24 6.00
N THR A 476 4.39 -4.57 6.19
CA THR A 476 4.52 -3.11 6.13
C THR A 476 5.30 -2.73 4.88
N GLY A 477 5.11 -1.51 4.38
CA GLY A 477 5.80 -0.99 3.18
C GLY A 477 7.33 -1.15 3.25
N GLY A 478 7.90 -0.89 4.42
CA GLY A 478 9.28 -1.20 4.80
C GLY A 478 9.38 -2.39 5.75
N THR A 479 10.58 -2.69 6.24
CA THR A 479 10.88 -3.79 7.17
C THR A 479 10.56 -5.19 6.61
N ASN A 480 10.80 -5.41 5.31
CA ASN A 480 10.57 -6.70 4.67
C ASN A 480 11.62 -7.03 3.60
N GLY A 481 11.82 -8.31 3.32
CA GLY A 481 12.83 -8.78 2.37
C GLY A 481 12.46 -10.07 1.65
N ILE A 482 13.21 -10.37 0.59
CA ILE A 482 13.12 -11.62 -0.18
C ILE A 482 14.53 -12.10 -0.54
N THR A 483 14.76 -13.41 -0.51
CA THR A 483 16.02 -13.99 -1.02
C THR A 483 16.02 -13.97 -2.54
N ILE A 484 17.19 -13.80 -3.17
CA ILE A 484 17.29 -13.77 -4.65
C ILE A 484 16.82 -15.09 -5.25
N ASN A 485 17.11 -16.22 -4.58
CA ASN A 485 16.62 -17.54 -5.01
C ASN A 485 15.09 -17.60 -5.04
N ALA A 486 14.42 -17.13 -3.99
CA ALA A 486 12.96 -17.11 -3.96
C ALA A 486 12.39 -16.12 -4.99
N LEU A 487 13.04 -14.96 -5.15
CA LEU A 487 12.65 -13.94 -6.12
C LEU A 487 12.69 -14.47 -7.55
N ARG A 488 13.79 -15.10 -7.98
CA ARG A 488 13.95 -15.64 -9.35
C ARG A 488 13.09 -16.88 -9.60
N LYS A 489 12.87 -17.70 -8.57
CA LYS A 489 12.05 -18.91 -8.64
C LYS A 489 10.56 -18.62 -8.75
N HIS A 490 10.04 -17.75 -7.88
CA HIS A 490 8.60 -17.48 -7.78
C HIS A 490 8.18 -16.27 -8.61
N ARG A 491 9.10 -15.35 -8.89
CA ARG A 491 8.88 -14.12 -9.65
C ARG A 491 7.70 -13.28 -9.14
N PRO A 492 7.56 -13.05 -7.82
CA PRO A 492 6.51 -12.20 -7.29
C PRO A 492 6.67 -10.75 -7.76
N PHE A 493 5.53 -10.09 -7.97
CA PHE A 493 5.47 -8.69 -8.33
C PHE A 493 4.19 -8.05 -7.81
N THR A 494 4.27 -6.74 -7.56
CA THR A 494 3.09 -5.92 -7.35
C THR A 494 2.70 -5.31 -8.69
N PRO A 495 1.45 -5.48 -9.14
CA PRO A 495 1.04 -4.90 -10.41
C PRO A 495 1.15 -3.37 -10.46
N THR A 496 1.46 -2.82 -11.64
CA THR A 496 1.71 -1.38 -11.84
C THR A 496 0.48 -0.50 -11.62
N PHE A 497 -0.72 -1.09 -11.55
CA PHE A 497 -1.95 -0.38 -11.22
C PHE A 497 -2.21 -0.23 -9.72
N ILE A 498 -1.41 -0.85 -8.85
CA ILE A 498 -1.58 -0.75 -7.39
C ILE A 498 -0.92 0.53 -6.86
N GLY A 499 -1.76 1.52 -6.54
CA GLY A 499 -1.34 2.83 -6.00
C GLY A 499 -1.23 2.94 -4.49
N ARG A 500 -1.43 1.85 -3.73
CA ARG A 500 -1.30 1.84 -2.27
C ARG A 500 -1.25 0.40 -1.76
N ALA A 501 -0.50 0.16 -0.68
CA ALA A 501 -0.38 -1.16 -0.04
C ALA A 501 0.22 -2.20 -0.99
N GLU A 502 1.21 -1.75 -1.75
CA GLU A 502 1.97 -2.49 -2.73
C GLU A 502 2.67 -3.71 -2.13
N ASP A 503 3.14 -3.60 -0.90
CA ASP A 503 3.73 -4.65 -0.08
C ASP A 503 2.74 -5.80 0.16
N GLN A 504 1.47 -5.47 0.37
CA GLN A 504 0.42 -6.45 0.62
C GLN A 504 -0.05 -7.11 -0.66
N ALA A 505 -0.06 -6.37 -1.78
CA ALA A 505 -0.39 -6.90 -3.10
C ALA A 505 0.73 -7.77 -3.70
N TYR A 506 1.98 -7.61 -3.25
CA TYR A 506 3.14 -8.31 -3.82
C TYR A 506 3.02 -9.85 -3.79
N ILE A 507 2.55 -10.40 -2.67
CA ILE A 507 2.43 -11.86 -2.53
C ILE A 507 1.29 -12.43 -3.38
N LEU A 508 0.25 -11.63 -3.68
CA LEU A 508 -0.95 -12.08 -4.38
C LEU A 508 -0.64 -12.62 -5.78
N SER A 509 0.39 -12.09 -6.45
CA SER A 509 0.78 -12.55 -7.79
C SER A 509 1.27 -14.00 -7.81
N VAL A 510 1.63 -14.58 -6.65
CA VAL A 510 2.22 -15.92 -6.53
C VAL A 510 1.66 -16.76 -5.38
N LEU A 511 0.60 -16.29 -4.69
CA LEU A 511 0.12 -16.87 -3.42
C LEU A 511 -0.05 -18.39 -3.45
N PHE A 512 -0.33 -18.93 -4.64
CA PHE A 512 -0.62 -20.32 -4.85
C PHE A 512 -0.17 -20.89 -6.20
N GLU A 513 0.87 -20.32 -6.81
CA GLU A 513 1.45 -20.92 -8.02
C GLU A 513 2.13 -22.27 -7.71
N GLY A 514 2.16 -23.16 -8.71
CA GLY A 514 2.38 -24.60 -8.53
C GLY A 514 3.64 -24.99 -7.74
N GLY A 515 3.53 -26.09 -6.98
CA GLY A 515 4.62 -26.63 -6.17
C GLY A 515 4.55 -26.15 -4.72
N ARG A 516 5.58 -25.42 -4.27
CA ARG A 516 5.75 -24.98 -2.88
C ARG A 516 5.38 -23.50 -2.77
N LYS A 517 4.46 -23.13 -1.88
CA LYS A 517 3.92 -21.77 -1.79
C LYS A 517 4.93 -20.81 -1.14
N LEU A 518 5.18 -19.65 -1.75
CA LEU A 518 6.05 -18.61 -1.18
C LEU A 518 5.35 -17.89 -0.02
N ARG A 519 6.07 -17.66 1.10
CA ARG A 519 5.55 -17.00 2.29
C ARG A 519 6.59 -16.09 2.95
N TYR A 520 6.11 -15.08 3.66
CA TYR A 520 6.92 -14.31 4.61
C TYR A 520 7.06 -15.08 5.92
N VAL A 521 8.29 -15.26 6.40
CA VAL A 521 8.50 -15.61 7.80
C VAL A 521 8.41 -14.37 8.68
N HIS A 522 7.69 -14.50 9.79
CA HIS A 522 7.78 -13.53 10.88
C HIS A 522 9.12 -13.69 11.60
N LYS A 523 9.95 -12.65 11.62
CA LYS A 523 11.13 -12.63 12.49
C LYS A 523 10.82 -11.85 13.76
N ASP A 524 10.63 -12.59 14.85
CA ASP A 524 10.44 -12.00 16.17
C ASP A 524 11.64 -11.11 16.56
N GLY A 525 11.36 -9.93 17.10
CA GLY A 525 12.39 -8.96 17.46
C GLY A 525 13.00 -8.18 16.28
N LEU A 526 12.76 -8.53 15.00
CA LEU A 526 13.10 -7.63 13.89
C LEU A 526 12.08 -6.48 13.85
N ILE A 527 12.36 -5.40 14.56
CA ILE A 527 11.43 -4.29 14.77
C ILE A 527 12.11 -2.98 14.36
N MET A 528 11.43 -2.16 13.56
CA MET A 528 11.82 -0.78 13.27
C MET A 528 10.93 0.19 14.04
N ARG A 529 11.48 1.34 14.41
CA ARG A 529 10.74 2.44 15.04
C ARG A 529 10.18 3.34 13.95
N HIS A 530 8.89 3.65 14.05
CA HIS A 530 8.18 4.52 13.11
C HIS A 530 8.12 5.95 13.64
N ASP A 531 8.78 6.87 12.93
CA ASP A 531 8.96 8.26 13.36
C ASP A 531 8.10 9.24 12.53
N LYS A 532 6.89 8.80 12.15
CA LYS A 532 5.96 9.56 11.29
C LYS A 532 5.67 10.98 11.71
N GLU A 533 5.61 11.24 13.01
CA GLU A 533 5.25 12.54 13.57
C GLU A 533 6.44 13.50 13.70
N ALA A 534 7.67 13.01 13.46
CA ALA A 534 8.86 13.84 13.45
C ALA A 534 8.93 14.77 12.22
N PHE A 535 8.20 14.44 11.16
CA PHE A 535 8.15 15.20 9.91
C PHE A 535 6.90 16.08 9.89
N ALA A 536 7.11 17.39 9.65
CA ALA A 536 6.13 18.48 9.71
C ALA A 536 4.63 18.08 9.65
N ALA A 537 3.90 18.38 10.74
CA ALA A 537 2.46 18.15 10.89
C ALA A 537 1.60 18.71 9.74
N GLU A 538 2.09 19.72 9.01
CA GLU A 538 1.45 20.32 7.83
C GLU A 538 1.36 19.33 6.66
N ALA A 539 2.43 18.56 6.39
CA ALA A 539 2.42 17.53 5.34
C ALA A 539 1.47 16.37 5.69
N ILE A 540 1.41 16.00 6.97
CA ILE A 540 0.48 14.97 7.47
C ILE A 540 -0.98 15.42 7.32
N LYS A 541 -1.28 16.71 7.59
CA LYS A 541 -2.63 17.28 7.44
C LYS A 541 -3.06 17.31 5.97
N MET A 542 -2.16 17.74 5.06
CA MET A 542 -2.42 17.75 3.61
C MET A 542 -2.61 16.34 3.04
N ALA A 543 -1.89 15.34 3.56
CA ALA A 543 -1.95 13.96 3.10
C ALA A 543 -3.16 13.16 3.63
N ALA A 544 -3.81 13.58 4.71
CA ALA A 544 -4.87 12.80 5.36
C ALA A 544 -6.06 12.50 4.43
N SER A 545 -6.51 13.51 3.67
CA SER A 545 -7.56 13.34 2.65
C SER A 545 -7.09 12.44 1.51
N GLY A 546 -5.84 12.61 1.06
CA GLY A 546 -5.22 11.78 0.02
C GLY A 546 -5.15 10.30 0.41
N LYS A 547 -4.74 10.02 1.66
CA LYS A 547 -4.70 8.68 2.25
C LYS A 547 -6.08 8.04 2.34
N LEU A 548 -7.07 8.79 2.80
CA LEU A 548 -8.46 8.32 2.90
C LEU A 548 -9.04 7.96 1.52
N ILE A 549 -8.83 8.82 0.51
CA ILE A 549 -9.22 8.53 -0.88
C ILE A 549 -8.46 7.30 -1.40
N GLY A 550 -7.18 7.19 -1.08
CA GLY A 550 -6.35 6.03 -1.41
C GLY A 550 -6.90 4.73 -0.83
N ASP A 551 -7.42 4.73 0.40
CA ASP A 551 -8.06 3.55 1.00
C ASP A 551 -9.38 3.17 0.29
N TYR A 552 -10.14 4.14 -0.24
CA TYR A 552 -11.33 3.84 -1.06
C TYR A 552 -10.95 3.22 -2.40
N ILE A 553 -9.97 3.81 -3.10
CA ILE A 553 -9.42 3.25 -4.35
C ILE A 553 -8.85 1.86 -4.10
N ARG A 554 -8.16 1.68 -2.97
CA ARG A 554 -7.61 0.38 -2.57
C ARG A 554 -8.69 -0.70 -2.47
N THR A 555 -9.85 -0.42 -1.88
CA THR A 555 -10.96 -1.38 -1.85
C THR A 555 -11.41 -1.77 -3.27
N LEU A 556 -11.54 -0.80 -4.19
CA LEU A 556 -11.89 -1.10 -5.59
C LEU A 556 -10.80 -1.96 -6.25
N MET A 557 -9.54 -1.51 -6.19
CA MET A 557 -8.42 -2.16 -6.87
C MET A 557 -8.15 -3.56 -6.32
N PHE A 558 -8.22 -3.78 -4.99
CA PHE A 558 -7.98 -5.11 -4.40
C PHE A 558 -9.11 -6.09 -4.73
N SER A 559 -10.38 -5.65 -4.72
CA SER A 559 -11.49 -6.50 -5.16
C SER A 559 -11.33 -6.96 -6.61
N TYR A 560 -11.10 -6.01 -7.54
CA TYR A 560 -10.93 -6.35 -8.95
C TYR A 560 -9.63 -7.10 -9.22
N TYR A 561 -8.56 -6.84 -8.47
CA TYR A 561 -7.32 -7.59 -8.60
C TYR A 561 -7.50 -9.03 -8.14
N ALA A 562 -8.17 -9.28 -7.01
CA ALA A 562 -8.46 -10.63 -6.56
C ALA A 562 -9.27 -11.42 -7.61
N GLU A 563 -10.23 -10.78 -8.27
CA GLU A 563 -10.98 -11.38 -9.39
C GLU A 563 -10.13 -11.62 -10.65
N ALA A 564 -9.04 -10.87 -10.83
CA ALA A 564 -8.14 -11.03 -11.97
C ALA A 564 -7.14 -12.18 -11.80
N LEU A 565 -6.98 -12.69 -10.57
CA LEU A 565 -6.11 -13.82 -10.28
C LEU A 565 -6.77 -15.15 -10.67
N PRO A 566 -5.98 -16.20 -10.99
CA PRO A 566 -6.52 -17.46 -11.50
C PRO A 566 -7.21 -18.34 -10.44
N TRP A 567 -7.54 -17.79 -9.27
CA TRP A 567 -8.01 -18.52 -8.09
C TRP A 567 -9.43 -18.10 -7.71
N PRO A 568 -10.21 -18.98 -7.04
CA PRO A 568 -11.47 -18.56 -6.45
C PRO A 568 -11.27 -17.42 -5.45
N ILE A 569 -12.08 -16.37 -5.57
CA ILE A 569 -11.98 -15.18 -4.71
C ILE A 569 -12.06 -15.51 -3.22
N GLU A 570 -12.88 -16.50 -2.83
CA GLU A 570 -13.02 -16.93 -1.44
C GLU A 570 -11.73 -17.56 -0.90
N ASP A 571 -10.99 -18.32 -1.72
CA ASP A 571 -9.70 -18.92 -1.32
C ASP A 571 -8.60 -17.85 -1.21
N ILE A 572 -8.58 -16.89 -2.14
CA ILE A 572 -7.68 -15.73 -2.08
C ILE A 572 -7.94 -14.98 -0.78
N LYS A 573 -9.21 -14.64 -0.54
CA LYS A 573 -9.65 -13.86 0.62
C LYS A 573 -9.33 -14.57 1.92
N ASP A 574 -9.64 -15.87 2.04
CA ASP A 574 -9.33 -16.65 3.23
C ASP A 574 -7.83 -16.62 3.55
N ALA A 575 -6.97 -16.80 2.54
CA ALA A 575 -5.53 -16.76 2.75
C ALA A 575 -5.04 -15.40 3.26
N ILE A 576 -5.59 -14.30 2.76
CA ILE A 576 -5.11 -12.95 3.05
C ILE A 576 -5.86 -12.21 4.17
N ASP A 577 -6.94 -12.78 4.68
CA ASP A 577 -7.72 -12.26 5.80
C ASP A 577 -6.93 -12.35 7.12
N PRO A 578 -7.14 -11.43 8.08
CA PRO A 578 -8.12 -10.34 8.03
C PRO A 578 -7.53 -9.00 7.54
N PHE A 579 -6.22 -8.80 7.62
CA PHE A 579 -5.56 -7.52 7.36
C PHE A 579 -5.77 -7.02 5.93
N THR A 580 -5.28 -7.79 4.95
CA THR A 580 -5.34 -7.42 3.53
C THR A 580 -6.72 -7.75 2.98
N GLY A 581 -7.28 -8.89 3.37
CA GLY A 581 -8.53 -9.40 2.84
C GLY A 581 -9.76 -8.56 3.16
N CYS A 582 -9.73 -7.71 4.19
CA CYS A 582 -10.80 -6.73 4.40
C CYS A 582 -10.97 -5.78 3.20
N PHE A 583 -9.93 -5.47 2.44
CA PHE A 583 -10.03 -4.63 1.24
C PHE A 583 -10.53 -5.38 0.00
N VAL A 584 -10.65 -6.71 0.06
CA VAL A 584 -11.34 -7.51 -0.97
C VAL A 584 -12.81 -7.64 -0.57
N SER A 585 -13.59 -6.65 -0.99
CA SER A 585 -15.04 -6.60 -0.76
C SER A 585 -15.80 -7.38 -1.82
N ARG A 586 -16.90 -8.03 -1.42
CA ARG A 586 -17.91 -8.61 -2.33
C ARG A 586 -18.90 -7.57 -2.89
N LEU A 587 -18.83 -6.33 -2.40
CA LEU A 587 -19.62 -5.17 -2.82
C LEU A 587 -18.70 -3.93 -2.93
N PRO A 588 -17.63 -3.97 -3.73
CA PRO A 588 -16.63 -2.90 -3.77
C PRO A 588 -17.23 -1.54 -4.07
N LEU A 589 -18.15 -1.44 -5.05
CA LEU A 589 -18.75 -0.17 -5.44
C LEU A 589 -19.65 0.36 -4.33
N THR A 590 -20.59 -0.47 -3.84
CA THR A 590 -21.52 -0.06 -2.77
C THR A 590 -20.79 0.37 -1.50
N VAL A 591 -19.79 -0.39 -1.06
CA VAL A 591 -19.00 -0.04 0.12
C VAL A 591 -18.29 1.29 -0.08
N VAL A 592 -17.62 1.50 -1.22
CA VAL A 592 -16.85 2.72 -1.49
C VAL A 592 -17.75 3.95 -1.59
N TYR A 593 -18.84 3.89 -2.36
CA TYR A 593 -19.78 5.00 -2.48
C TYR A 593 -20.41 5.36 -1.13
N LEU A 594 -20.87 4.36 -0.36
CA LEU A 594 -21.50 4.62 0.94
C LEU A 594 -20.51 5.20 1.95
N ARG A 595 -19.31 4.63 2.08
CA ARG A 595 -18.29 5.14 2.98
C ARG A 595 -17.88 6.57 2.63
N PHE A 596 -17.60 6.81 1.34
CA PHE A 596 -17.21 8.13 0.86
C PHE A 596 -18.29 9.17 1.16
N SER A 597 -19.56 8.89 0.82
CA SER A 597 -20.66 9.83 1.02
C SER A 597 -21.01 10.07 2.49
N LEU A 598 -20.94 9.05 3.34
CA LEU A 598 -21.14 9.21 4.79
C LEU A 598 -20.02 10.01 5.43
N LYS A 599 -18.75 9.74 5.04
CA LYS A 599 -17.62 10.52 5.53
C LYS A 599 -17.68 11.97 5.05
N LEU A 600 -18.06 12.20 3.81
CA LEU A 600 -18.21 13.53 3.24
C LEU A 600 -19.33 14.32 3.94
N ALA A 601 -20.46 13.67 4.27
CA ALA A 601 -21.54 14.30 5.05
C ALA A 601 -21.06 14.79 6.42
N LEU A 602 -20.26 13.99 7.12
CA LEU A 602 -19.63 14.37 8.39
C LEU A 602 -18.62 15.52 8.22
N SER A 603 -17.79 15.46 7.17
CA SER A 603 -16.74 16.46 6.92
C SER A 603 -17.29 17.83 6.50
N LEU A 604 -18.43 17.89 5.83
CA LEU A 604 -19.05 19.15 5.38
C LEU A 604 -19.90 19.85 6.46
N ASN A 605 -20.09 19.23 7.63
CA ASN A 605 -20.92 19.74 8.72
C ASN A 605 -20.17 19.86 10.06
N GLN A 606 -18.88 20.21 10.05
CA GLN A 606 -18.05 20.27 11.27
C GLN A 606 -18.12 21.61 12.03
N GLY A 607 -18.99 22.54 11.61
CA GLY A 607 -19.30 23.77 12.34
C GLY A 607 -18.27 24.90 12.24
N THR A 608 -17.17 24.72 11.52
CA THR A 608 -16.16 25.77 11.26
C THR A 608 -15.87 25.89 9.77
N LYS A 609 -15.62 27.11 9.29
CA LYS A 609 -15.33 27.37 7.86
C LYS A 609 -14.11 26.59 7.35
N GLU A 610 -13.02 26.53 8.12
CA GLU A 610 -11.79 25.81 7.73
C GLU A 610 -12.06 24.32 7.49
N LYS A 611 -12.66 23.62 8.46
CA LYS A 611 -12.99 22.20 8.35
C LYS A 611 -13.97 21.89 7.21
N ASN A 612 -14.91 22.80 6.96
CA ASN A 612 -15.83 22.64 5.84
C ASN A 612 -15.13 22.81 4.49
N CYS A 613 -14.11 23.67 4.39
CA CYS A 613 -13.24 23.77 3.21
C CYS A 613 -12.42 22.48 3.01
N GLU A 614 -11.86 21.89 4.08
CA GLU A 614 -11.19 20.58 4.01
C GLU A 614 -12.15 19.48 3.53
N GLY A 615 -13.41 19.51 3.99
CA GLY A 615 -14.47 18.62 3.51
C GLY A 615 -14.79 18.81 2.02
N LEU A 616 -14.79 20.06 1.54
CA LEU A 616 -14.99 20.36 0.12
C LEU A 616 -13.84 19.84 -0.74
N GLU A 617 -12.59 20.00 -0.29
CA GLU A 617 -11.40 19.47 -0.97
C GLU A 617 -11.42 17.94 -1.04
N LEU A 618 -11.78 17.26 0.07
CA LEU A 618 -12.02 15.81 0.09
C LEU A 618 -13.08 15.41 -0.94
N GLY A 619 -14.18 16.16 -1.02
CA GLY A 619 -15.26 15.95 -1.98
C GLY A 619 -14.78 16.03 -3.42
N ILE A 620 -14.15 17.15 -3.80
CA ILE A 620 -13.71 17.40 -5.18
C ILE A 620 -12.62 16.42 -5.60
N SER A 621 -11.56 16.26 -4.79
CA SER A 621 -10.46 15.35 -5.10
C SER A 621 -10.92 13.89 -5.11
N GLY A 622 -11.72 13.50 -4.11
CA GLY A 622 -12.24 12.15 -3.97
C GLY A 622 -13.14 11.75 -5.14
N ILE A 623 -14.11 12.59 -5.50
CA ILE A 623 -14.99 12.35 -6.65
C ILE A 623 -14.18 12.26 -7.93
N SER A 624 -13.22 13.18 -8.15
CA SER A 624 -12.42 13.16 -9.37
C SER A 624 -11.71 11.84 -9.57
N ARG A 625 -10.98 11.39 -8.53
CA ARG A 625 -10.16 10.18 -8.57
C ARG A 625 -11.02 8.91 -8.57
N LEU A 626 -12.06 8.85 -7.73
CA LEU A 626 -12.97 7.70 -7.68
C LEU A 626 -13.75 7.53 -8.98
N HIS A 627 -14.21 8.61 -9.60
CA HIS A 627 -14.92 8.55 -10.87
C HIS A 627 -14.02 7.95 -11.96
N GLU A 628 -12.76 8.39 -12.05
CA GLU A 628 -11.79 7.84 -13.01
C GLU A 628 -11.49 6.36 -12.75
N THR A 629 -11.30 5.97 -11.48
CA THR A 629 -11.09 4.56 -11.11
C THR A 629 -12.31 3.70 -11.43
N VAL A 630 -13.51 4.14 -11.06
CA VAL A 630 -14.76 3.41 -11.31
C VAL A 630 -14.97 3.23 -12.81
N GLN A 631 -14.85 4.30 -13.60
CA GLN A 631 -14.96 4.20 -15.06
C GLN A 631 -13.98 3.18 -15.62
N LYS A 632 -12.70 3.24 -15.23
CA LYS A 632 -11.71 2.26 -15.70
C LYS A 632 -12.14 0.83 -15.40
N LEU A 633 -12.63 0.55 -14.19
CA LEU A 633 -12.95 -0.81 -13.72
C LEU A 633 -14.30 -1.35 -14.22
N THR A 634 -15.30 -0.50 -14.44
CA THR A 634 -16.66 -0.94 -14.78
C THR A 634 -16.95 -1.00 -16.28
N HIS A 635 -15.99 -0.68 -17.14
CA HIS A 635 -16.13 -0.81 -18.59
C HIS A 635 -15.95 -2.26 -19.07
N GLY A 636 -17.04 -3.04 -19.05
CA GLY A 636 -17.08 -4.37 -19.65
C GLY A 636 -16.43 -5.45 -18.77
N THR A 637 -15.61 -6.31 -19.37
CA THR A 637 -14.86 -7.35 -18.64
C THR A 637 -13.81 -6.69 -17.75
N ASN A 638 -13.53 -7.28 -16.58
CA ASN A 638 -12.51 -6.79 -15.65
C ASN A 638 -11.16 -6.54 -16.39
N PRO A 639 -10.73 -5.28 -16.56
CA PRO A 639 -9.56 -4.93 -17.36
C PRO A 639 -8.25 -5.36 -16.72
N LEU A 640 -8.26 -5.61 -15.40
CA LEU A 640 -7.07 -6.00 -14.66
C LEU A 640 -6.60 -7.42 -15.02
N ILE A 641 -7.46 -8.26 -15.61
CA ILE A 641 -7.08 -9.61 -16.09
C ILE A 641 -6.02 -9.50 -17.18
N GLU A 642 -6.28 -8.69 -18.22
CA GLU A 642 -5.36 -8.52 -19.34
C GLU A 642 -4.07 -7.85 -18.86
N GLN A 643 -4.20 -6.79 -18.05
CA GLN A 643 -3.04 -6.08 -17.51
C GLN A 643 -2.18 -6.99 -16.63
N PHE A 644 -2.75 -7.78 -15.73
CA PHE A 644 -2.00 -8.71 -14.88
C PHE A 644 -1.20 -9.74 -15.71
N ASN A 645 -1.83 -10.34 -16.72
CA ASN A 645 -1.16 -11.33 -17.56
C ASN A 645 0.00 -10.71 -18.36
N LYS A 646 -0.21 -9.51 -18.92
CA LYS A 646 0.83 -8.78 -19.65
C LYS A 646 2.02 -8.41 -18.75
N GLU A 647 1.74 -7.94 -17.53
CA GLU A 647 2.80 -7.62 -16.58
C GLU A 647 3.55 -8.88 -16.13
N LYS A 648 2.85 -10.00 -15.93
CA LYS A 648 3.45 -11.30 -15.63
C LYS A 648 4.39 -11.75 -16.76
N GLU A 649 4.01 -11.57 -18.02
CA GLU A 649 4.88 -11.84 -19.17
C GLU A 649 6.13 -10.96 -19.17
N GLY A 650 5.99 -9.66 -18.88
CA GLY A 650 7.11 -8.73 -18.76
C GLY A 650 8.11 -9.14 -17.66
N TRP A 651 7.61 -9.52 -16.48
CA TRP A 651 8.47 -10.01 -15.39
C TRP A 651 9.13 -11.34 -15.71
N ASN A 652 8.41 -12.27 -16.35
CA ASN A 652 9.00 -13.53 -16.78
C ASN A 652 10.16 -13.32 -17.75
N LEU A 653 9.95 -12.46 -18.77
CA LEU A 653 11.01 -12.11 -19.71
C LEU A 653 12.23 -11.51 -19.01
N PHE A 654 12.02 -10.58 -18.07
CA PHE A 654 13.11 -9.99 -17.30
C PHE A 654 13.95 -11.05 -16.55
N TYR A 655 13.30 -11.96 -15.82
CA TYR A 655 14.02 -12.99 -15.07
C TYR A 655 14.66 -14.05 -15.98
N ASP A 656 14.01 -14.46 -17.07
CA ASP A 656 14.59 -15.39 -18.06
C ASP A 656 15.88 -14.81 -18.69
N VAL A 657 15.88 -13.51 -18.95
CA VAL A 657 17.05 -12.77 -19.45
C VAL A 657 18.19 -12.78 -18.44
N LEU A 658 17.90 -12.51 -17.16
CA LEU A 658 18.91 -12.55 -16.10
C LEU A 658 19.49 -13.96 -15.92
N ASP A 659 18.64 -14.98 -15.94
CA ASP A 659 19.06 -16.39 -15.85
C ASP A 659 20.04 -16.74 -16.98
N SER A 660 19.73 -16.30 -18.20
CA SER A 660 20.57 -16.53 -19.38
C SER A 660 21.87 -15.73 -19.35
N ALA A 661 21.83 -14.46 -18.94
CA ALA A 661 23.02 -13.62 -18.80
C ALA A 661 23.97 -14.13 -17.72
N GLU A 662 23.45 -14.69 -16.62
CA GLU A 662 24.25 -15.32 -15.57
C GLU A 662 24.96 -16.57 -16.10
N ALA A 663 24.27 -17.41 -16.88
CA ALA A 663 24.87 -18.58 -17.52
C ALA A 663 25.97 -18.17 -18.49
N GLY A 664 25.71 -17.21 -19.38
CA GLY A 664 26.70 -16.68 -20.32
C GLY A 664 27.93 -16.09 -19.62
N THR A 665 27.74 -15.36 -18.53
CA THR A 665 28.85 -14.82 -17.72
C THR A 665 29.71 -15.93 -17.11
N LYS A 666 29.09 -17.01 -16.61
CA LYS A 666 29.81 -18.18 -16.06
C LYS A 666 30.59 -18.94 -17.13
N GLU A 667 30.09 -18.96 -18.36
CA GLU A 667 30.73 -19.59 -19.52
C GLU A 667 31.79 -18.70 -20.19
N GLY A 668 31.89 -17.43 -19.79
CA GLY A 668 32.81 -16.46 -20.39
C GLY A 668 32.38 -15.97 -21.77
N ASP A 669 31.07 -15.98 -22.06
CA ASP A 669 30.50 -15.38 -23.27
C ASP A 669 30.88 -13.90 -23.36
N PRO A 670 31.62 -13.47 -24.42
CA PRO A 670 32.01 -12.07 -24.58
C PRO A 670 30.84 -11.09 -24.56
N PHE A 671 29.67 -11.50 -25.06
CA PHE A 671 28.48 -10.64 -25.05
C PHE A 671 27.94 -10.45 -23.63
N ALA A 672 27.85 -11.51 -22.83
CA ALA A 672 27.44 -11.42 -21.42
C ALA A 672 28.40 -10.53 -20.61
N LEU A 673 29.71 -10.62 -20.88
CA LEU A 673 30.72 -9.78 -20.23
C LEU A 673 30.58 -8.30 -20.63
N GLU A 674 30.30 -8.01 -21.90
CA GLU A 674 30.01 -6.64 -22.35
C GLU A 674 28.76 -6.06 -21.66
N LEU A 675 27.69 -6.86 -21.54
CA LEU A 675 26.49 -6.47 -20.80
C LEU A 675 26.79 -6.16 -19.33
N LYS A 676 27.66 -6.95 -18.71
CA LYS A 676 28.12 -6.74 -17.34
C LYS A 676 28.86 -5.40 -17.19
N GLU A 677 29.73 -5.05 -18.13
CA GLU A 677 30.44 -3.77 -18.15
C GLU A 677 29.48 -2.59 -18.33
N LYS A 678 28.49 -2.70 -19.23
CA LYS A 678 27.45 -1.68 -19.42
C LYS A 678 26.62 -1.49 -18.15
N ALA A 679 26.20 -2.58 -17.53
CA ALA A 679 25.49 -2.56 -16.26
C ALA A 679 26.31 -1.82 -15.19
N ALA A 680 27.58 -2.20 -14.99
CA ALA A 680 28.46 -1.52 -14.03
C ALA A 680 28.56 -0.01 -14.29
N ALA A 681 28.71 0.41 -15.55
CA ALA A 681 28.77 1.82 -15.90
C ALA A 681 27.46 2.58 -15.59
N ILE A 682 26.29 1.95 -15.76
CA ILE A 682 25.00 2.54 -15.38
C ILE A 682 24.89 2.67 -13.86
N ILE A 683 25.25 1.61 -13.13
CA ILE A 683 25.24 1.59 -11.66
C ILE A 683 26.16 2.66 -11.08
N ASP A 684 27.38 2.81 -11.60
CA ASP A 684 28.33 3.83 -11.15
C ASP A 684 27.80 5.25 -11.37
N ASN A 685 27.06 5.50 -12.45
CA ASN A 685 26.39 6.78 -12.71
C ASN A 685 25.19 7.04 -11.77
N CYS A 686 24.73 6.03 -11.05
CA CYS A 686 23.69 6.17 -10.02
C CYS A 686 24.28 6.41 -8.63
N ARG A 687 25.59 6.21 -8.44
CA ARG A 687 26.24 6.36 -7.13
C ARG A 687 26.31 7.82 -6.70
N ILE A 688 25.93 8.08 -5.46
CA ILE A 688 26.09 9.39 -4.83
C ILE A 688 27.49 9.51 -4.22
N SER A 689 28.21 10.56 -4.62
CA SER A 689 29.45 10.97 -3.96
C SER A 689 29.13 11.99 -2.86
N PHE A 690 29.24 11.55 -1.60
CA PHE A 690 29.12 12.39 -0.40
C PHE A 690 30.34 13.28 -0.18
#